data_AF-A0A0W8D6U8-F1
#
_entry.id   AF-A0A0W8D6U8-F1
#
_cell.length_a   1.000
_cell.length_b   1.000
_cell.length_c   1.000
_cell.angle_alpha   90.00
_cell.angle_beta   90.00
_cell.angle_gamma   90.00
#
_symmetry.space_group_name_H-M   'P 1'
#
loop_
_entity.id
_entity.type
_entity.pdbx_description
1 polymer ?
#
loop_
_entity_poly.entity_id
_entity_poly.type
_entity_poly.pdbx_seq_one_letter_code
_entity_poly.pdbx_strand_id
1 'polypeptide(L)'
;MRDEVEVVANTIRPYANPTETYQYYKLPYCKPKERQWDDHDLGELLTGSRKVVTDYRLYFGVDQTYAQLCKLPMAPDVMKVFKDAVDEDYEFEMYVDDIRLRGQVGYLIQEGIREGMKMHYYLNTHLHFDIAYNDVEAEEGKNKIVAVNMTMASSDPDLEYHYALSPENIAKTPEAIFTYSVKWHNRLDLLYENRNVDKELIEPDDLELHWISVINSFILVMMLTGFLSIVMIRILKRDFSRYTDLETGDDHALEDDSGWKLLHADVFRFPTHLNIFCALNGAGAQLFVMLSVALVSSLLGIVKPNKRGGMMTAFIVLYALTAGVGGFHSARMYRQLGGQRWVWNILLCVLIIPGPLVAIFSFLNSVAIWNDSSAALPFGTIMIVLVLFITVALPLTIIGNVLSFFAAMLPTELSHNMLAINFAIIYKLHKSKQPVLSEWVGSIGALLQCIVMARLAKIYRDNISSKHLIRDTMHAFDISSDSVQSIGKLSWKQWFAVLLPVPQPLGLAMAFPGVSKIQTVTFAHVGKNKTTALLMDVYKHPNTPSNAPIVLYIHGGAWVMSTRETPPLPCIYQIAASGWVVCVFDYQKSPKIAFPEQLVDAKRAMAFLRRNARKKFDANPDYIVVAGESAGGHLASLMALTPADKSLQPGFEEVDTSVRGCIDTYGVHDFKDRHGVYFYKDKDHIFVRFIELLVMQKKMSDADEDWEKASPVGWLREEKSSDLPAVIPPFLISHGTLDTLVPFGSSQVFFEQLQLYRQRAQQTPVGGVCDIFLKIPGAHHAFNYVMSPRAIAHGQAVAAFLNNLYAKTKDIPLHCASELATAQIAELAAAATTTATARL
;
A
#
# COMPACT_ATOMS: atom_id res chain seq x y z
N MET A 1 -16.42 53.52 13.66
CA MET A 1 -17.70 52.87 13.28
C MET A 1 -17.72 51.55 14.03
N ARG A 2 -18.85 51.16 14.60
CA ARG A 2 -18.96 49.87 15.29
C ARG A 2 -19.01 48.78 14.21
N ASP A 3 -18.28 47.69 14.41
CA ASP A 3 -18.23 46.58 13.46
C ASP A 3 -19.62 45.95 13.30
N GLU A 4 -20.03 45.69 12.07
CA GLU A 4 -21.28 44.99 11.74
C GLU A 4 -21.11 43.50 12.05
N VAL A 5 -22.13 42.91 12.68
CA VAL A 5 -22.16 41.48 13.03
C VAL A 5 -23.15 40.80 12.11
N GLU A 6 -22.65 39.93 11.25
CA GLU A 6 -23.46 39.26 10.24
C GLU A 6 -24.35 38.17 10.86
N VAL A 7 -25.63 38.18 10.50
CA VAL A 7 -26.56 37.08 10.75
C VAL A 7 -26.69 36.26 9.48
N VAL A 8 -26.35 34.99 9.55
CA VAL A 8 -26.28 34.10 8.39
C VAL A 8 -27.36 33.03 8.52
N ALA A 9 -28.35 33.04 7.64
CA ALA A 9 -29.39 32.02 7.60
C ALA A 9 -28.89 30.78 6.86
N ASN A 10 -29.28 29.58 7.30
CA ASN A 10 -28.83 28.32 6.72
C ASN A 10 -29.97 27.54 6.08
N THR A 11 -30.72 26.77 6.88
CA THR A 11 -31.73 25.83 6.38
C THR A 11 -33.00 25.86 7.20
N ILE A 12 -34.10 25.43 6.59
CA ILE A 12 -35.37 25.10 7.26
C ILE A 12 -35.61 23.59 7.16
N ARG A 13 -36.33 23.04 8.14
CA ARG A 13 -36.67 21.60 8.20
C ARG A 13 -37.93 21.36 9.04
N PRO A 14 -38.72 20.31 8.75
CA PRO A 14 -39.76 19.83 9.66
C PRO A 14 -39.13 19.31 10.96
N TYR A 15 -39.70 19.63 12.13
CA TYR A 15 -39.20 19.14 13.42
C TYR A 15 -39.20 17.59 13.49
N ALA A 16 -40.25 16.96 12.97
CA ALA A 16 -40.40 15.50 12.95
C ALA A 16 -39.45 14.78 11.98
N ASN A 17 -38.89 15.48 10.98
CA ASN A 17 -37.99 14.90 9.98
C ASN A 17 -36.71 15.74 9.81
N PRO A 18 -35.71 15.58 10.70
CA PRO A 18 -34.49 16.39 10.66
C PRO A 18 -33.58 16.11 9.45
N THR A 19 -33.84 15.05 8.68
CA THR A 19 -33.06 14.71 7.47
C THR A 19 -33.51 15.48 6.24
N GLU A 20 -34.75 15.98 6.26
CA GLU A 20 -35.32 16.80 5.21
C GLU A 20 -34.93 18.26 5.45
N THR A 21 -34.12 18.82 4.56
CA THR A 21 -33.62 20.19 4.69
C THR A 21 -33.83 20.96 3.41
N TYR A 22 -34.18 22.22 3.56
CA TYR A 22 -34.33 23.18 2.47
C TYR A 22 -33.61 24.48 2.79
N GLN A 23 -33.33 25.28 1.76
CA GLN A 23 -32.79 26.63 1.95
C GLN A 23 -33.78 27.51 2.73
N TYR A 24 -33.27 28.36 3.62
CA TYR A 24 -34.09 29.27 4.44
C TYR A 24 -35.14 30.05 3.63
N TYR A 25 -34.73 30.60 2.48
CA TYR A 25 -35.59 31.39 1.59
C TYR A 25 -36.49 30.57 0.64
N LYS A 26 -36.61 29.24 0.86
CA LYS A 26 -37.69 28.43 0.25
C LYS A 26 -39.03 28.86 0.83
N LEU A 27 -39.07 29.21 2.12
CA LEU A 27 -40.19 29.96 2.68
C LEU A 27 -40.12 31.43 2.24
N PRO A 28 -41.28 32.09 2.04
CA PRO A 28 -41.35 33.45 1.52
C PRO A 28 -40.99 34.53 2.56
N TYR A 29 -39.91 34.32 3.33
CA TYR A 29 -39.33 35.33 4.23
C TYR A 29 -38.77 36.54 3.46
N CYS A 30 -38.46 37.61 4.20
CA CYS A 30 -37.82 38.84 3.68
C CYS A 30 -36.49 38.52 2.96
N LYS A 31 -36.48 38.55 1.62
CA LYS A 31 -35.26 38.26 0.82
C LYS A 31 -34.43 39.52 0.59
N PRO A 32 -33.09 39.47 0.73
CA PRO A 32 -32.21 40.59 0.44
C PRO A 32 -32.19 40.93 -1.06
N LYS A 33 -31.95 42.22 -1.37
CA LYS A 33 -31.91 42.72 -2.76
C LYS A 33 -30.74 42.17 -3.57
N GLU A 34 -29.60 41.93 -2.92
CA GLU A 34 -28.43 41.24 -3.48
C GLU A 34 -28.08 40.05 -2.57
N ARG A 35 -27.91 38.85 -3.14
CA ARG A 35 -27.54 37.66 -2.37
C ARG A 35 -26.03 37.61 -2.21
N GLN A 36 -25.54 37.87 -1.01
CA GLN A 36 -24.18 37.53 -0.61
C GLN A 36 -24.19 36.12 -0.03
N TRP A 37 -23.41 35.24 -0.65
CA TRP A 37 -23.17 33.89 -0.15
C TRP A 37 -22.01 33.95 0.82
N ASP A 38 -22.17 33.33 1.98
CA ASP A 38 -21.06 33.11 2.91
C ASP A 38 -20.13 32.01 2.34
N ASP A 39 -18.82 32.10 2.61
CA ASP A 39 -17.83 31.14 2.11
C ASP A 39 -18.05 29.77 2.78
N HIS A 40 -18.23 28.71 1.99
CA HIS A 40 -18.40 27.36 2.52
C HIS A 40 -17.09 26.57 2.51
N ASP A 41 -16.72 26.01 3.67
CA ASP A 41 -15.72 24.95 3.73
C ASP A 41 -16.27 23.66 3.07
N LEU A 42 -15.40 22.83 2.49
CA LEU A 42 -15.79 21.56 1.84
C LEU A 42 -16.69 20.69 2.74
N GLY A 43 -16.37 20.65 4.03
CA GLY A 43 -17.14 19.92 5.03
C GLY A 43 -18.54 20.47 5.28
N GLU A 44 -18.73 21.78 5.16
CA GLU A 44 -20.04 22.43 5.33
C GLU A 44 -20.93 22.20 4.12
N LEU A 45 -20.34 22.19 2.91
CA LEU A 45 -21.06 21.79 1.69
C LEU A 45 -21.56 20.35 1.79
N LEU A 46 -20.74 19.45 2.35
CA LEU A 46 -21.06 18.03 2.53
C LEU A 46 -22.18 17.78 3.54
N THR A 47 -22.36 18.66 4.53
CA THR A 47 -23.47 18.59 5.49
C THR A 47 -24.74 19.26 4.98
N GLY A 48 -24.78 19.72 3.73
CA GLY A 48 -25.95 20.37 3.13
C GLY A 48 -26.15 21.82 3.58
N SER A 49 -25.12 22.49 4.10
CA SER A 49 -25.24 23.88 4.53
C SER A 49 -25.37 24.82 3.33
N ARG A 50 -26.33 25.74 3.39
CA ARG A 50 -26.65 26.72 2.34
C ARG A 50 -26.78 28.11 2.94
N LYS A 51 -25.66 28.57 3.49
CA LYS A 51 -25.55 29.86 4.17
C LYS A 51 -25.81 31.03 3.23
N VAL A 52 -26.67 31.94 3.65
CA VAL A 52 -26.96 33.20 2.97
C VAL A 52 -26.98 34.31 4.01
N VAL A 53 -26.27 35.39 3.73
CA VAL A 53 -26.28 36.59 4.58
C VAL A 53 -27.69 37.19 4.56
N THR A 54 -28.21 37.53 5.73
CA THR A 54 -29.56 38.11 5.90
C THR A 54 -29.50 39.63 5.97
N ASP A 55 -30.64 40.29 5.88
CA ASP A 55 -30.75 41.75 6.06
C ASP A 55 -30.80 42.20 7.53
N TYR A 56 -30.59 41.29 8.51
CA TYR A 56 -30.51 41.67 9.92
C TYR A 56 -29.22 42.46 10.16
N ARG A 57 -29.35 43.76 10.44
CA ARG A 57 -28.21 44.65 10.70
C ARG A 57 -27.98 44.76 12.20
N LEU A 58 -27.02 43.99 12.69
CA LEU A 58 -26.54 44.03 14.07
C LEU A 58 -25.24 44.84 14.10
N TYR A 59 -25.09 45.76 15.04
CA TYR A 59 -23.84 46.48 15.26
C TYR A 59 -23.29 46.13 16.64
N PHE A 60 -22.01 45.80 16.71
CA PHE A 60 -21.39 45.33 17.94
C PHE A 60 -21.60 46.32 19.10
N GLY A 61 -22.19 45.84 20.21
CA GLY A 61 -22.49 46.62 21.42
C GLY A 61 -23.57 47.70 21.27
N VAL A 62 -24.37 47.69 20.19
CA VAL A 62 -25.55 48.57 20.01
C VAL A 62 -26.81 47.78 20.33
N ASP A 63 -27.50 48.15 21.41
CA ASP A 63 -28.84 47.63 21.71
C ASP A 63 -29.86 48.21 20.71
N GLN A 64 -30.77 47.36 20.25
CA GLN A 64 -31.83 47.71 19.32
C GLN A 64 -33.16 47.20 19.88
N THR A 65 -33.99 48.06 20.44
CA THR A 65 -35.28 47.64 21.04
C THR A 65 -36.33 47.29 19.99
N TYR A 66 -36.26 47.93 18.81
CA TYR A 66 -37.14 47.66 17.68
C TYR A 66 -36.46 48.00 16.36
N ALA A 67 -36.46 47.07 15.42
CA ALA A 67 -36.09 47.32 14.04
C ALA A 67 -37.04 46.57 13.10
N GLN A 68 -37.50 47.26 12.05
CA GLN A 68 -38.32 46.65 11.00
C GLN A 68 -37.40 46.05 9.93
N LEU A 69 -37.53 44.74 9.70
CA LEU A 69 -36.79 44.03 8.65
C LEU A 69 -37.45 44.27 7.29
N CYS A 70 -38.71 43.86 7.13
CA CYS A 70 -39.48 44.12 5.92
C CYS A 70 -41.00 44.03 6.16
N LYS A 71 -41.78 44.46 5.17
CA LYS A 71 -43.23 44.19 5.08
C LYS A 71 -43.46 43.16 3.99
N LEU A 72 -44.13 42.06 4.34
CA LEU A 72 -44.42 40.97 3.42
C LEU A 72 -45.92 40.92 3.11
N PRO A 73 -46.33 41.12 1.84
CA PRO A 73 -47.72 40.94 1.44
C PRO A 73 -48.18 39.49 1.62
N MET A 74 -49.24 39.29 2.41
CA MET A 74 -49.79 37.96 2.72
C MET A 74 -50.82 37.53 1.67
N ALA A 75 -50.35 37.30 0.45
CA ALA A 75 -51.17 36.74 -0.62
C ALA A 75 -51.63 35.30 -0.29
N PRO A 76 -52.75 34.81 -0.86
CA PRO A 76 -53.31 33.49 -0.50
C PRO A 76 -52.35 32.31 -0.69
N ASP A 77 -51.46 32.38 -1.68
CA ASP A 77 -50.40 31.40 -1.94
C ASP A 77 -49.29 31.46 -0.88
N VAL A 78 -48.86 32.66 -0.48
CA VAL A 78 -47.87 32.89 0.59
C VAL A 78 -48.40 32.38 1.94
N MET A 79 -49.67 32.70 2.25
CA MET A 79 -50.33 32.23 3.48
C MET A 79 -50.37 30.70 3.51
N LYS A 80 -50.72 30.06 2.39
CA LYS A 80 -50.77 28.60 2.31
C LYS A 80 -49.42 27.98 2.64
N VAL A 81 -48.34 28.48 2.03
CA VAL A 81 -46.98 27.97 2.26
C VAL A 81 -46.56 28.07 3.73
N PHE A 82 -46.80 29.22 4.38
CA PHE A 82 -46.49 29.35 5.82
C PHE A 82 -47.40 28.49 6.69
N LYS A 83 -48.68 28.38 6.34
CA LYS A 83 -49.61 27.54 7.08
C LYS A 83 -49.20 26.07 7.03
N ASP A 84 -48.85 25.56 5.86
CA ASP A 84 -48.37 24.19 5.66
C ASP A 84 -47.08 23.96 6.48
N ALA A 85 -46.16 24.95 6.50
CA ALA A 85 -44.94 24.87 7.30
C ALA A 85 -45.19 24.89 8.82
N VAL A 86 -46.19 25.63 9.30
CA VAL A 86 -46.59 25.63 10.72
C VAL A 86 -47.31 24.33 11.10
N ASP A 87 -48.11 23.76 10.20
CA ASP A 87 -48.79 22.48 10.42
C ASP A 87 -47.80 21.30 10.56
N GLU A 88 -46.67 21.37 9.86
CA GLU A 88 -45.57 20.39 9.92
C GLU A 88 -44.47 20.74 10.94
N ASP A 89 -44.70 21.71 11.84
CA ASP A 89 -43.76 22.18 12.87
C ASP A 89 -42.37 22.51 12.31
N TYR A 90 -42.29 23.35 11.27
CA TYR A 90 -41.01 23.72 10.68
C TYR A 90 -40.16 24.56 11.64
N GLU A 91 -38.87 24.25 11.66
CA GLU A 91 -37.83 25.04 12.32
C GLU A 91 -36.85 25.59 11.29
N PHE A 92 -36.29 26.76 11.58
CA PHE A 92 -35.19 27.34 10.83
C PHE A 92 -33.91 27.38 11.66
N GLU A 93 -32.79 27.35 10.96
CA GLU A 93 -31.45 27.43 11.53
C GLU A 93 -30.70 28.65 10.98
N MET A 94 -30.08 29.41 11.87
CA MET A 94 -29.23 30.56 11.54
C MET A 94 -28.00 30.64 12.46
N TYR A 95 -27.08 31.54 12.10
CA TYR A 95 -25.79 31.68 12.75
C TYR A 95 -25.44 33.14 13.02
N VAL A 96 -24.83 33.38 14.18
CA VAL A 96 -24.21 34.66 14.55
C VAL A 96 -22.83 34.32 15.11
N ASP A 97 -21.76 34.80 14.47
CA ASP A 97 -20.35 34.51 14.83
C ASP A 97 -20.06 33.02 15.11
N ASP A 98 -20.49 32.15 14.20
CA ASP A 98 -20.38 30.68 14.30
C ASP A 98 -21.07 30.02 15.52
N ILE A 99 -21.99 30.72 16.18
CA ILE A 99 -22.91 30.15 17.18
C ILE A 99 -24.21 29.75 16.49
N ARG A 100 -24.72 28.55 16.79
CA ARG A 100 -25.91 27.97 16.16
C ARG A 100 -27.18 28.41 16.88
N LEU A 101 -28.13 28.95 16.13
CA LEU A 101 -29.44 29.37 16.62
C LEU A 101 -30.54 28.62 15.88
N ARG A 102 -31.59 28.22 16.60
CA ARG A 102 -32.78 27.57 16.03
C ARG A 102 -34.04 28.31 16.48
N GLY A 103 -35.02 28.40 15.58
CA GLY A 103 -36.31 29.00 15.88
C GLY A 103 -37.43 28.31 15.12
N GLN A 104 -38.63 28.28 15.71
CA GLN A 104 -39.82 27.77 15.07
C GLN A 104 -40.39 28.80 14.10
N VAL A 105 -40.85 28.34 12.93
CA VAL A 105 -41.51 29.19 11.92
C VAL A 105 -42.78 29.82 12.50
N GLY A 106 -43.55 29.06 13.28
CA GLY A 106 -44.76 29.50 13.93
C GLY A 106 -45.29 28.43 14.88
N TYR A 107 -46.51 28.60 15.36
CA TYR A 107 -47.17 27.66 16.26
C TYR A 107 -48.67 27.59 15.96
N LEU A 108 -49.29 26.47 16.36
CA LEU A 108 -50.74 26.29 16.28
C LEU A 108 -51.36 26.24 17.67
N ILE A 109 -52.55 26.81 17.81
CA ILE A 109 -53.37 26.73 19.02
C ILE A 109 -54.64 25.97 18.66
N GLN A 110 -54.94 24.94 19.47
CA GLN A 110 -56.16 24.16 19.33
C GLN A 110 -57.23 24.70 20.29
N GLU A 111 -58.40 25.05 19.77
CA GLU A 111 -59.52 25.57 20.58
C GLU A 111 -60.78 24.70 20.37
N GLY A 112 -61.35 24.18 21.47
CA GLY A 112 -62.61 23.41 21.50
C GLY A 112 -62.50 21.94 21.95
N ILE A 113 -63.65 21.30 22.22
CA ILE A 113 -63.77 19.86 22.57
C ILE A 113 -64.10 19.05 21.29
N ARG A 114 -63.53 17.84 21.20
CA ARG A 114 -63.51 16.81 20.12
C ARG A 114 -64.49 16.89 18.92
N GLU A 115 -65.71 17.40 19.06
CA GLU A 115 -66.71 17.50 17.97
C GLU A 115 -66.75 18.86 17.24
N GLY A 116 -65.81 19.78 17.52
CA GLY A 116 -65.75 21.08 16.85
C GLY A 116 -64.40 21.79 16.91
N MET A 117 -63.29 21.04 16.85
CA MET A 117 -61.93 21.59 16.97
C MET A 117 -61.64 22.63 15.87
N LYS A 118 -61.30 23.85 16.27
CA LYS A 118 -60.76 24.88 15.39
C LYS A 118 -59.26 25.02 15.62
N MET A 119 -58.49 24.95 14.54
CA MET A 119 -57.04 25.13 14.56
C MET A 119 -56.72 26.56 14.15
N HIS A 120 -56.06 27.29 15.04
CA HIS A 120 -55.60 28.66 14.81
C HIS A 120 -54.09 28.65 14.58
N TYR A 121 -53.67 29.13 13.41
CA TYR A 121 -52.27 29.09 12.96
C TYR A 121 -51.65 30.49 13.12
N TYR A 122 -50.49 30.55 13.74
CA TYR A 122 -49.76 31.79 13.99
C TYR A 122 -48.34 31.69 13.44
N LEU A 123 -47.90 32.71 12.71
CA LEU A 123 -46.54 32.84 12.17
C LEU A 123 -45.71 33.73 13.09
N ASN A 124 -44.50 33.31 13.48
CA ASN A 124 -43.60 34.17 14.25
C ASN A 124 -43.00 35.25 13.33
N THR A 125 -43.21 36.52 13.66
CA THR A 125 -42.75 37.67 12.86
C THR A 125 -41.68 38.50 13.56
N HIS A 126 -41.37 38.21 14.83
CA HIS A 126 -40.33 38.89 15.61
C HIS A 126 -39.21 37.95 16.03
N LEU A 127 -37.95 38.40 15.90
CA LEU A 127 -36.78 37.71 16.47
C LEU A 127 -36.06 38.63 17.47
N HIS A 128 -35.84 38.15 18.69
CA HIS A 128 -35.02 38.82 19.69
C HIS A 128 -33.67 38.12 19.83
N PHE A 129 -32.58 38.85 19.60
CA PHE A 129 -31.20 38.37 19.77
C PHE A 129 -30.63 38.87 21.09
N ASP A 130 -30.26 37.95 21.97
CA ASP A 130 -29.54 38.26 23.21
C ASP A 130 -28.07 37.83 23.07
N ILE A 131 -27.16 38.80 23.00
CA ILE A 131 -25.76 38.59 22.61
C ILE A 131 -24.83 38.91 23.77
N ALA A 132 -24.08 37.89 24.19
CA ALA A 132 -23.04 38.00 25.22
C ALA A 132 -21.67 38.27 24.59
N TYR A 133 -20.94 39.24 25.13
CA TYR A 133 -19.55 39.50 24.74
C TYR A 133 -18.63 39.60 25.95
N ASN A 134 -17.33 39.41 25.70
CA ASN A 134 -16.28 39.48 26.72
C ASN A 134 -15.14 40.40 26.25
N ASP A 135 -14.64 41.20 27.20
CA ASP A 135 -13.62 42.24 27.03
C ASP A 135 -12.21 41.78 27.46
N VAL A 136 -12.08 40.53 27.91
CA VAL A 136 -10.78 39.96 28.33
C VAL A 136 -9.84 39.93 27.13
N GLU A 137 -8.72 40.65 27.24
CA GLU A 137 -7.69 40.85 26.20
C GLU A 137 -7.37 39.56 25.45
N ALA A 138 -7.89 39.43 24.23
CA ALA A 138 -7.32 38.54 23.23
C ALA A 138 -6.07 39.21 22.64
N GLU A 139 -5.12 38.40 22.15
CA GLU A 139 -3.80 38.80 21.58
C GLU A 139 -3.83 39.91 20.49
N GLU A 140 -5.02 40.36 20.05
CA GLU A 140 -5.24 41.37 18.99
C GLU A 140 -6.08 42.60 19.42
N GLY A 141 -6.48 42.73 20.69
CA GLY A 141 -7.20 43.93 21.18
C GLY A 141 -8.65 44.10 20.68
N LYS A 142 -9.33 43.01 20.30
CA LYS A 142 -10.74 43.01 19.87
C LYS A 142 -11.63 42.26 20.86
N ASN A 143 -12.82 42.82 21.15
CA ASN A 143 -13.86 42.16 21.96
C ASN A 143 -14.44 40.96 21.20
N LYS A 144 -14.75 39.87 21.91
CA LYS A 144 -15.24 38.62 21.30
C LYS A 144 -16.65 38.26 21.77
N ILE A 145 -17.47 37.72 20.86
CA ILE A 145 -18.80 37.18 21.18
C ILE A 145 -18.62 35.80 21.82
N VAL A 146 -19.26 35.60 22.97
CA VAL A 146 -19.09 34.40 23.82
C VAL A 146 -20.36 33.58 24.01
N ALA A 147 -21.54 34.13 23.69
CA ALA A 147 -22.80 33.39 23.61
C ALA A 147 -23.82 34.21 22.81
N VAL A 148 -24.72 33.55 22.08
CA VAL A 148 -25.89 34.18 21.45
C VAL A 148 -27.11 33.31 21.75
N ASN A 149 -28.20 33.92 22.20
CA ASN A 149 -29.50 33.28 22.32
C ASN A 149 -30.53 34.00 21.42
N MET A 150 -31.54 33.27 20.97
CA MET A 150 -32.58 33.79 20.09
C MET A 150 -33.95 33.36 20.59
N THR A 151 -34.86 34.32 20.78
CA THR A 151 -36.25 34.05 21.17
C THR A 151 -37.22 34.67 20.17
N MET A 152 -38.41 34.07 20.04
CA MET A 152 -39.47 34.54 19.15
C MET A 152 -40.46 35.50 19.85
N ALA A 153 -40.17 35.83 21.11
CA ALA A 153 -41.00 36.70 21.93
C ALA A 153 -40.44 38.12 21.92
N SER A 154 -41.33 39.12 21.83
CA SER A 154 -40.95 40.52 22.03
C SER A 154 -40.78 40.80 23.53
N SER A 155 -39.73 41.55 23.89
CA SER A 155 -39.59 42.11 25.25
C SER A 155 -40.55 43.26 25.52
N ASP A 156 -41.17 43.81 24.46
CA ASP A 156 -42.18 44.87 24.51
C ASP A 156 -43.58 44.24 24.38
N PRO A 157 -44.45 44.35 25.40
CA PRO A 157 -45.78 43.76 25.40
C PRO A 157 -46.76 44.37 24.38
N ASP A 158 -46.45 45.56 23.85
CA ASP A 158 -47.30 46.25 22.86
C ASP A 158 -46.95 45.87 21.41
N LEU A 159 -45.89 45.10 21.21
CA LEU A 159 -45.42 44.65 19.89
C LEU A 159 -46.05 43.30 19.51
N GLU A 160 -46.88 43.31 18.47
CA GLU A 160 -47.42 42.08 17.87
C GLU A 160 -46.28 41.26 17.25
N TYR A 161 -45.90 40.17 17.93
CA TYR A 161 -44.75 39.32 17.58
C TYR A 161 -45.15 38.09 16.74
N HIS A 162 -46.45 37.92 16.48
CA HIS A 162 -47.00 36.83 15.69
C HIS A 162 -48.08 37.33 14.74
N TYR A 163 -48.22 36.70 13.57
CA TYR A 163 -49.24 37.03 12.58
C TYR A 163 -50.23 35.87 12.44
N ALA A 164 -51.52 36.12 12.65
CA ALA A 164 -52.56 35.10 12.50
C ALA A 164 -52.79 34.75 11.02
N LEU A 165 -52.57 33.48 10.66
CA LEU A 165 -52.74 32.95 9.30
C LEU A 165 -54.21 32.58 9.05
N SER A 166 -55.07 33.58 8.89
CA SER A 166 -56.49 33.40 8.57
C SER A 166 -56.96 34.34 7.44
N PRO A 167 -57.93 33.92 6.61
CA PRO A 167 -58.49 34.78 5.57
C PRO A 167 -59.11 36.08 6.14
N GLU A 168 -59.65 36.02 7.35
CA GLU A 168 -60.22 37.18 8.05
C GLU A 168 -59.15 38.18 8.49
N ASN A 169 -57.97 37.70 8.89
CA ASN A 169 -56.86 38.57 9.29
C ASN A 169 -56.26 39.27 8.08
N ILE A 170 -56.10 38.58 6.94
CA ILE A 170 -55.60 39.18 5.68
C ILE A 170 -56.49 40.34 5.22
N ALA A 171 -57.81 40.24 5.40
CA ALA A 171 -58.73 41.33 5.06
C ALA A 171 -58.55 42.57 5.95
N LYS A 172 -58.02 42.41 7.17
CA LYS A 172 -57.76 43.48 8.14
C LYS A 172 -56.34 44.03 8.05
N THR A 173 -55.35 43.14 7.94
CA THR A 173 -53.91 43.42 7.92
C THR A 173 -53.28 42.64 6.76
N PRO A 174 -53.31 43.17 5.52
CA PRO A 174 -52.88 42.43 4.33
C PRO A 174 -51.37 42.20 4.23
N GLU A 175 -50.58 42.83 5.09
CA GLU A 175 -49.12 42.70 5.16
C GLU A 175 -48.69 42.26 6.55
N ALA A 176 -47.80 41.28 6.63
CA ALA A 176 -47.11 40.94 7.87
C ALA A 176 -45.82 41.75 7.99
N ILE A 177 -45.60 42.35 9.17
CA ILE A 177 -44.40 43.15 9.44
C ILE A 177 -43.40 42.27 10.19
N PHE A 178 -42.27 41.97 9.54
CA PHE A 178 -41.17 41.25 10.18
C PHE A 178 -40.25 42.22 10.91
N THR A 179 -39.92 41.92 12.15
CA THR A 179 -39.19 42.81 13.04
C THR A 179 -38.13 42.05 13.83
N TYR A 180 -37.16 42.76 14.37
CA TYR A 180 -36.16 42.19 15.27
C TYR A 180 -35.75 43.15 16.36
N SER A 181 -35.19 42.61 17.43
CA SER A 181 -34.60 43.35 18.53
C SER A 181 -33.30 42.68 18.99
N VAL A 182 -32.42 43.45 19.62
CA VAL A 182 -31.05 43.05 19.97
C VAL A 182 -30.72 43.62 21.33
N LYS A 183 -30.17 42.78 22.21
CA LYS A 183 -29.65 43.18 23.50
C LYS A 183 -28.23 42.66 23.65
N TRP A 184 -27.33 43.52 24.08
CA TRP A 184 -25.94 43.17 24.36
C TRP A 184 -25.69 43.16 25.86
N HIS A 185 -25.03 42.11 26.34
CA HIS A 185 -24.61 42.06 27.73
C HIS A 185 -23.19 41.53 27.89
N ASN A 186 -22.43 42.15 28.79
CA ASN A 186 -21.05 41.75 29.08
C ASN A 186 -21.03 40.56 30.05
N ARG A 187 -20.33 39.48 29.69
CA ARG A 187 -20.22 38.23 30.46
C ARG A 187 -18.76 37.80 30.57
N LEU A 188 -18.14 38.13 31.70
CA LEU A 188 -16.74 37.82 32.02
C LEU A 188 -16.52 36.36 32.44
N ASP A 189 -17.59 35.64 32.82
CA ASP A 189 -17.58 34.26 33.30
C ASP A 189 -17.45 33.21 32.18
N LEU A 190 -17.71 33.60 30.93
CA LEU A 190 -17.64 32.74 29.77
C LEU A 190 -16.35 32.99 28.97
N LEU A 191 -15.54 31.95 28.86
CA LEU A 191 -14.38 31.93 27.99
C LEU A 191 -14.82 31.69 26.55
N TYR A 192 -14.16 32.35 25.60
CA TYR A 192 -14.39 32.19 24.16
C TYR A 192 -14.34 30.72 23.71
N GLU A 193 -13.47 29.90 24.33
CA GLU A 193 -13.34 28.47 24.00
C GLU A 193 -14.59 27.64 24.36
N ASN A 194 -15.40 28.12 25.31
CA ASN A 194 -16.59 27.44 25.80
C ASN A 194 -17.90 27.95 25.14
N ARG A 195 -17.81 28.85 24.15
CA ARG A 195 -18.97 29.54 23.54
C ARG A 195 -19.95 28.65 22.78
N ASN A 196 -19.47 27.48 22.33
CA ASN A 196 -20.26 26.47 21.59
C ASN A 196 -20.59 25.25 22.46
N VAL A 197 -20.30 25.31 23.76
CA VAL A 197 -20.73 24.29 24.72
C VAL A 197 -22.12 24.70 25.18
N ASP A 198 -23.14 24.24 24.47
CA ASP A 198 -24.54 24.39 24.84
C ASP A 198 -24.74 23.85 26.26
N LYS A 199 -24.69 24.73 27.27
CA LYS A 199 -25.04 24.39 28.66
C LYS A 199 -26.55 24.26 28.85
N GLU A 200 -27.36 24.73 27.90
CA GLU A 200 -28.83 24.72 27.96
C GLU A 200 -29.49 23.69 27.03
N LEU A 201 -28.76 23.05 26.11
CA LEU A 201 -29.30 22.10 25.12
C LEU A 201 -28.74 20.67 25.23
N ILE A 202 -27.91 20.36 26.23
CA ILE A 202 -27.91 18.98 26.74
C ILE A 202 -29.12 18.92 27.66
N GLU A 203 -30.30 18.66 27.08
CA GLU A 203 -31.40 18.16 27.90
C GLU A 203 -30.84 16.99 28.73
N PRO A 204 -31.05 16.94 30.05
CA PRO A 204 -30.53 15.86 30.89
C PRO A 204 -30.94 14.46 30.38
N ASP A 205 -31.98 14.39 29.54
CA ASP A 205 -32.46 13.19 28.86
C ASP A 205 -31.46 12.63 27.81
N ASP A 206 -30.68 13.46 27.11
CA ASP A 206 -29.75 12.99 26.05
C ASP A 206 -28.53 12.25 26.62
N LEU A 207 -28.05 12.65 27.80
CA LEU A 207 -26.96 11.95 28.47
C LEU A 207 -27.42 10.60 29.03
N GLU A 208 -28.65 10.52 29.56
CA GLU A 208 -29.27 9.25 29.99
C GLU A 208 -29.49 8.30 28.79
N LEU A 209 -29.95 8.82 27.64
CA LEU A 209 -30.12 8.04 26.41
C LEU A 209 -28.82 7.41 25.89
N HIS A 210 -27.69 8.13 25.97
CA HIS A 210 -26.39 7.59 25.54
C HIS A 210 -25.89 6.42 26.40
N TRP A 211 -26.02 6.50 27.72
CA TRP A 211 -25.61 5.40 28.61
C TRP A 211 -26.56 4.20 28.51
N ILE A 212 -27.87 4.43 28.33
CA ILE A 212 -28.85 3.36 28.06
C ILE A 212 -28.50 2.64 26.75
N SER A 213 -28.12 3.36 25.68
CA SER A 213 -27.70 2.74 24.41
C SER A 213 -26.41 1.91 24.54
N VAL A 214 -25.44 2.38 25.34
CA VAL A 214 -24.19 1.64 25.63
C VAL A 214 -24.49 0.36 26.40
N ILE A 215 -25.33 0.43 27.44
CA ILE A 215 -25.75 -0.73 28.23
C ILE A 215 -26.54 -1.72 27.35
N ASN A 216 -27.48 -1.23 26.52
CA ASN A 216 -28.24 -2.07 25.61
C ASN A 216 -27.36 -2.78 24.59
N SER A 217 -26.39 -2.06 24.00
CA SER A 217 -25.41 -2.64 23.08
C SER A 217 -24.56 -3.72 23.76
N PHE A 218 -24.14 -3.47 24.99
CA PHE A 218 -23.36 -4.42 25.79
C PHE A 218 -24.16 -5.68 26.14
N ILE A 219 -25.40 -5.52 26.62
CA ILE A 219 -26.31 -6.64 26.92
C ILE A 219 -26.59 -7.45 25.66
N LEU A 220 -26.85 -6.80 24.53
CA LEU A 220 -27.13 -7.46 23.26
C LEU A 220 -25.93 -8.29 22.79
N VAL A 221 -24.71 -7.73 22.86
CA VAL A 221 -23.47 -8.46 22.52
C VAL A 221 -23.25 -9.64 23.47
N MET A 222 -23.43 -9.46 24.78
CA MET A 222 -23.30 -10.55 25.75
C MET A 222 -24.32 -11.67 25.49
N MET A 223 -25.57 -11.32 25.23
CA MET A 223 -26.64 -12.28 24.96
C MET A 223 -26.39 -13.04 23.65
N LEU A 224 -26.00 -12.35 22.58
CA LEU A 224 -25.61 -12.97 21.30
C LEU A 224 -24.43 -13.92 21.49
N THR A 225 -23.38 -13.48 22.19
CA THR A 225 -22.20 -14.30 22.46
C THR A 225 -22.54 -15.52 23.30
N GLY A 226 -23.38 -15.36 24.33
CA GLY A 226 -23.87 -16.44 25.18
C GLY A 226 -24.72 -17.45 24.40
N PHE A 227 -25.65 -16.96 23.58
CA PHE A 227 -26.47 -17.81 22.71
C PHE A 227 -25.60 -18.59 21.72
N LEU A 228 -24.68 -17.91 21.03
CA LEU A 228 -23.76 -18.55 20.08
C LEU A 228 -22.89 -19.61 20.79
N SER A 229 -22.41 -19.31 22.00
CA SER A 229 -21.62 -20.24 22.80
C SER A 229 -22.41 -21.47 23.23
N ILE A 230 -23.66 -21.30 23.67
CA ILE A 230 -24.56 -22.41 24.03
C ILE A 230 -24.86 -23.27 22.81
N VAL A 231 -25.18 -22.67 21.67
CA VAL A 231 -25.42 -23.36 20.41
C VAL A 231 -24.17 -24.14 20.00
N MET A 232 -23.00 -23.51 20.02
CA MET A 232 -21.73 -24.14 19.66
C MET A 232 -21.38 -25.29 20.62
N ILE A 233 -21.52 -25.10 21.93
CA ILE A 233 -21.27 -26.15 22.93
C ILE A 233 -22.25 -27.32 22.76
N ARG A 234 -23.54 -27.05 22.48
CA ARG A 234 -24.53 -28.10 22.22
C ARG A 234 -24.20 -28.88 20.96
N ILE A 235 -23.86 -28.21 19.86
CA ILE A 235 -23.44 -28.84 18.61
C ILE A 235 -22.20 -29.70 18.87
N LEU A 236 -21.19 -29.14 19.54
CA LEU A 236 -19.92 -29.82 19.79
C LEU A 236 -20.08 -31.02 20.73
N LYS A 237 -20.92 -30.93 21.78
CA LYS A 237 -21.27 -32.07 22.65
C LYS A 237 -22.04 -33.16 21.89
N ARG A 238 -23.02 -32.78 21.07
CA ARG A 238 -23.80 -33.71 20.25
C ARG A 238 -22.90 -34.45 19.26
N ASP A 239 -22.03 -33.72 18.57
CA ASP A 239 -21.10 -34.28 17.61
C ASP A 239 -20.08 -35.19 18.32
N PHE A 240 -19.57 -34.80 19.50
CA PHE A 240 -18.64 -35.63 20.28
C PHE A 240 -19.29 -36.96 20.70
N SER A 241 -20.52 -36.93 21.21
CA SER A 241 -21.29 -38.15 21.56
C SER A 241 -21.48 -39.06 20.35
N ARG A 242 -21.84 -38.49 19.19
CA ARG A 242 -22.03 -39.23 17.94
C ARG A 242 -20.76 -39.98 17.53
N TYR A 243 -19.57 -39.41 17.74
CA TYR A 243 -18.31 -40.08 17.45
C TYR A 243 -17.92 -41.13 18.51
N THR A 244 -18.21 -40.91 19.79
CA THR A 244 -17.99 -41.92 20.84
C THR A 244 -18.86 -43.17 20.63
N ASP A 245 -20.08 -43.00 20.13
CA ASP A 245 -21.00 -44.11 19.85
C ASP A 245 -20.62 -44.89 18.57
N LEU A 246 -19.82 -44.30 17.66
CA LEU A 246 -19.31 -44.96 16.45
C LEU A 246 -18.08 -45.85 16.70
N GLU A 247 -17.35 -45.66 17.81
CA GLU A 247 -16.25 -46.56 18.19
C GLU A 247 -16.74 -47.91 18.75
N THR A 248 -18.04 -48.08 18.99
CA THR A 248 -18.63 -49.28 19.62
C THR A 248 -19.52 -50.15 18.72
N GLY A 249 -19.79 -49.79 17.46
CA GLY A 249 -20.44 -50.71 16.51
C GLY A 249 -20.95 -50.10 15.20
N ASP A 250 -20.71 -50.83 14.10
CA ASP A 250 -21.17 -50.66 12.70
C ASP A 250 -20.53 -49.56 11.82
N ASP A 251 -19.65 -50.03 10.91
CA ASP A 251 -18.88 -49.31 9.88
C ASP A 251 -19.68 -48.78 8.66
N HIS A 252 -20.99 -48.58 8.76
CA HIS A 252 -21.85 -48.33 7.58
C HIS A 252 -22.38 -46.90 7.39
N ALA A 253 -21.81 -45.87 8.03
CA ALA A 253 -22.30 -44.48 7.91
C ALA A 253 -21.24 -43.46 7.45
N LEU A 254 -20.42 -43.79 6.45
CA LEU A 254 -19.41 -42.89 5.87
C LEU A 254 -19.90 -42.03 4.68
N GLU A 255 -21.21 -41.88 4.46
CA GLU A 255 -21.72 -41.22 3.24
C GLU A 255 -22.25 -39.79 3.37
N ASP A 256 -22.33 -39.16 4.54
CA ASP A 256 -22.75 -37.74 4.62
C ASP A 256 -22.13 -37.03 5.84
N ASP A 257 -20.88 -36.56 5.74
CA ASP A 257 -20.27 -35.86 6.86
C ASP A 257 -19.94 -34.39 6.54
N SER A 258 -20.82 -33.50 7.02
CA SER A 258 -20.47 -32.15 7.44
C SER A 258 -20.14 -32.19 8.94
N GLY A 259 -18.87 -32.01 9.32
CA GLY A 259 -18.43 -32.05 10.72
C GLY A 259 -17.20 -31.20 11.01
N TRP A 260 -17.02 -30.76 12.26
CA TRP A 260 -15.93 -29.83 12.64
C TRP A 260 -14.52 -30.40 12.41
N LYS A 261 -14.35 -31.74 12.40
CA LYS A 261 -13.09 -32.42 12.06
C LYS A 261 -12.70 -32.25 10.58
N LEU A 262 -13.68 -32.24 9.67
CA LEU A 262 -13.44 -31.89 8.25
C LEU A 262 -13.18 -30.38 8.11
N LEU A 263 -13.73 -29.55 9.00
CA LEU A 263 -13.45 -28.13 9.06
C LEU A 263 -11.97 -27.83 9.37
N HIS A 264 -11.29 -28.64 10.19
CA HIS A 264 -9.84 -28.53 10.37
C HIS A 264 -9.08 -28.77 9.04
N ALA A 265 -9.59 -29.64 8.16
CA ALA A 265 -9.07 -29.79 6.80
C ALA A 265 -9.47 -28.62 5.87
N ASP A 266 -10.66 -28.02 6.09
CA ASP A 266 -11.16 -26.86 5.31
C ASP A 266 -10.55 -25.51 5.72
N VAL A 267 -9.96 -25.36 6.90
CA VAL A 267 -9.21 -24.15 7.30
C VAL A 267 -8.02 -23.89 6.35
N PHE A 268 -7.56 -24.92 5.65
CA PHE A 268 -6.53 -24.81 4.61
C PHE A 268 -7.09 -24.62 3.19
N ARG A 269 -8.42 -24.55 3.01
CA ARG A 269 -9.01 -24.23 1.71
C ARG A 269 -8.88 -22.73 1.44
N PHE A 270 -8.30 -22.41 0.29
CA PHE A 270 -8.26 -21.04 -0.18
C PHE A 270 -9.68 -20.52 -0.47
N PRO A 271 -10.00 -19.25 -0.16
CA PRO A 271 -11.32 -18.68 -0.43
C PRO A 271 -11.60 -18.63 -1.93
N THR A 272 -12.81 -19.00 -2.33
CA THR A 272 -13.27 -19.03 -3.73
C THR A 272 -13.16 -17.66 -4.41
N HIS A 273 -13.46 -16.59 -3.67
CA HIS A 273 -13.36 -15.20 -4.14
C HIS A 273 -12.23 -14.44 -3.46
N LEU A 274 -11.01 -14.90 -3.70
CA LEU A 274 -9.80 -14.36 -3.06
C LEU A 274 -9.63 -12.84 -3.23
N ASN A 275 -9.93 -12.29 -4.40
CA ASN A 275 -9.82 -10.84 -4.65
C ASN A 275 -10.74 -10.02 -3.74
N ILE A 276 -12.00 -10.42 -3.61
CA ILE A 276 -12.99 -9.69 -2.81
C ILE A 276 -12.60 -9.77 -1.33
N PHE A 277 -12.23 -10.96 -0.87
CA PHE A 277 -11.81 -11.18 0.50
C PHE A 277 -10.59 -10.33 0.88
N CYS A 278 -9.55 -10.33 0.05
CA CYS A 278 -8.34 -9.54 0.32
C CYS A 278 -8.59 -8.03 0.15
N ALA A 279 -9.42 -7.60 -0.80
CA ALA A 279 -9.84 -6.21 -0.93
C ALA A 279 -10.60 -5.73 0.32
N LEU A 280 -11.53 -6.53 0.85
CA LEU A 280 -12.25 -6.23 2.10
C LEU A 280 -11.31 -6.17 3.29
N ASN A 281 -10.35 -7.10 3.39
CA ASN A 281 -9.35 -7.07 4.46
C ASN A 281 -8.49 -5.79 4.40
N GLY A 282 -8.03 -5.41 3.19
CA GLY A 282 -7.29 -4.17 2.98
C GLY A 282 -8.13 -2.94 3.31
N ALA A 283 -9.37 -2.87 2.83
CA ALA A 283 -10.29 -1.78 3.15
C ALA A 283 -10.54 -1.66 4.66
N GLY A 284 -10.72 -2.79 5.35
CA GLY A 284 -10.85 -2.81 6.81
C GLY A 284 -9.62 -2.27 7.53
N ALA A 285 -8.41 -2.67 7.10
CA ALA A 285 -7.16 -2.14 7.64
C ALA A 285 -7.01 -0.63 7.39
N GLN A 286 -7.38 -0.15 6.20
CA GLN A 286 -7.40 1.28 5.87
C GLN A 286 -8.36 2.05 6.79
N LEU A 287 -9.61 1.60 6.91
CA LEU A 287 -10.62 2.26 7.74
C LEU A 287 -10.21 2.28 9.21
N PHE A 288 -9.63 1.19 9.72
CA PHE A 288 -9.12 1.14 11.08
C PHE A 288 -8.01 2.16 11.33
N VAL A 289 -7.03 2.27 10.42
CA VAL A 289 -5.95 3.26 10.53
C VAL A 289 -6.50 4.68 10.38
N MET A 290 -7.41 4.91 9.43
CA MET A 290 -8.06 6.20 9.25
C MET A 290 -8.79 6.66 10.52
N LEU A 291 -9.60 5.80 11.13
CA LEU A 291 -10.33 6.10 12.36
C LEU A 291 -9.37 6.34 13.53
N SER A 292 -8.31 5.53 13.64
CA SER A 292 -7.29 5.70 14.69
C SER A 292 -6.55 7.03 14.56
N VAL A 293 -6.15 7.40 13.34
CA VAL A 293 -5.48 8.68 13.07
C VAL A 293 -6.44 9.84 13.33
N ALA A 294 -7.69 9.76 12.88
CA ALA A 294 -8.69 10.79 13.15
C ALA A 294 -8.90 11.00 14.65
N LEU A 295 -9.02 9.91 15.42
CA LEU A 295 -9.17 9.97 16.89
C LEU A 295 -7.93 10.60 17.55
N VAL A 296 -6.73 10.16 17.19
CA VAL A 296 -5.49 10.73 17.75
C VAL A 296 -5.33 12.20 17.37
N SER A 297 -5.60 12.58 16.12
CA SER A 297 -5.57 13.97 15.68
C SER A 297 -6.61 14.84 16.40
N SER A 298 -7.78 14.28 16.73
CA SER A 298 -8.79 14.95 17.55
C SER A 298 -8.35 15.13 19.00
N LEU A 299 -7.76 14.10 19.61
CA LEU A 299 -7.26 14.16 21.00
C LEU A 299 -6.09 15.15 21.16
N LEU A 300 -5.26 15.29 20.11
CA LEU A 300 -4.17 16.25 20.07
C LEU A 300 -4.63 17.67 19.68
N GLY A 301 -5.92 17.88 19.40
CA GLY A 301 -6.49 19.18 19.03
C GLY A 301 -6.15 19.66 17.61
N ILE A 302 -5.56 18.82 16.77
CA ILE A 302 -5.23 19.12 15.36
C ILE A 302 -6.51 19.26 14.54
N VAL A 303 -7.46 18.34 14.74
CA VAL A 303 -8.80 18.41 14.17
C VAL A 303 -9.75 18.73 15.31
N LYS A 304 -10.30 19.95 15.33
CA LYS A 304 -11.28 20.36 16.33
C LYS A 304 -12.66 19.77 15.96
N PRO A 305 -13.26 18.86 16.76
CA PRO A 305 -14.59 18.30 16.47
C PRO A 305 -15.68 19.37 16.42
N ASN A 306 -15.47 20.44 17.20
CA ASN A 306 -16.39 21.56 17.33
C ASN A 306 -16.31 22.53 16.13
N LYS A 307 -15.32 22.37 15.22
CA LYS A 307 -15.29 23.15 13.97
C LYS A 307 -16.24 22.50 12.96
N ARG A 308 -17.20 23.29 12.47
CA ARG A 308 -18.23 22.90 11.49
C ARG A 308 -17.61 22.26 10.26
N GLY A 309 -18.14 21.11 9.84
CA GLY A 309 -17.64 20.35 8.69
C GLY A 309 -16.20 19.83 8.80
N GLY A 310 -15.43 20.23 9.83
CA GLY A 310 -14.02 19.92 9.95
C GLY A 310 -13.74 18.42 10.05
N MET A 311 -14.59 17.69 10.77
CA MET A 311 -14.52 16.23 10.88
C MET A 311 -14.79 15.54 9.54
N MET A 312 -15.77 16.01 8.75
CA MET A 312 -16.11 15.42 7.44
C MET A 312 -14.98 15.65 6.43
N THR A 313 -14.43 16.86 6.38
CA THR A 313 -13.25 17.17 5.57
C THR A 313 -12.06 16.32 5.98
N ALA A 314 -11.81 16.18 7.29
CA ALA A 314 -10.73 15.36 7.82
C ALA A 314 -10.89 13.89 7.41
N PHE A 315 -12.10 13.30 7.49
CA PHE A 315 -12.31 11.92 7.07
C PHE A 315 -12.03 11.71 5.58
N ILE A 316 -12.46 12.61 4.69
CA ILE A 316 -12.21 12.49 3.25
C ILE A 316 -10.71 12.56 2.95
N VAL A 317 -10.00 13.52 3.56
CA VAL A 317 -8.55 13.67 3.38
C VAL A 317 -7.80 12.47 3.96
N LEU A 318 -8.12 12.06 5.20
CA LEU A 318 -7.49 10.92 5.85
C LEU A 318 -7.78 9.60 5.11
N TYR A 319 -8.98 9.43 4.54
CA TYR A 319 -9.29 8.28 3.70
C TYR A 319 -8.34 8.19 2.50
N ALA A 320 -8.12 9.30 1.80
CA ALA A 320 -7.19 9.36 0.67
C ALA A 320 -5.74 9.11 1.09
N LEU A 321 -5.29 9.69 2.21
CA LEU A 321 -3.91 9.52 2.70
C LEU A 321 -3.63 8.11 3.23
N THR A 322 -4.63 7.42 3.78
CA THR A 322 -4.49 6.06 4.30
C THR A 322 -4.70 4.96 3.25
N ALA A 323 -5.06 5.32 2.01
CA ALA A 323 -5.33 4.39 0.91
C ALA A 323 -4.14 3.45 0.58
N GLY A 324 -2.91 3.88 0.86
CA GLY A 324 -1.71 3.05 0.73
C GLY A 324 -1.67 1.88 1.72
N VAL A 325 -2.20 2.04 2.93
CA VAL A 325 -2.29 0.96 3.92
C VAL A 325 -3.25 -0.13 3.44
N GLY A 326 -4.40 0.27 2.88
CA GLY A 326 -5.36 -0.67 2.32
C GLY A 326 -4.78 -1.47 1.14
N GLY A 327 -4.12 -0.77 0.22
CA GLY A 327 -3.41 -1.40 -0.90
C GLY A 327 -2.32 -2.38 -0.44
N PHE A 328 -1.56 -2.03 0.59
CA PHE A 328 -0.51 -2.86 1.15
C PHE A 328 -1.05 -4.17 1.77
N HIS A 329 -2.04 -4.06 2.66
CA HIS A 329 -2.61 -5.21 3.36
C HIS A 329 -3.35 -6.16 2.41
N SER A 330 -4.15 -5.59 1.50
CA SER A 330 -4.85 -6.36 0.47
C SER A 330 -3.86 -7.13 -0.40
N ALA A 331 -2.82 -6.47 -0.93
CA ALA A 331 -1.83 -7.08 -1.81
C ALA A 331 -1.03 -8.20 -1.14
N ARG A 332 -0.58 -7.95 0.10
CA ARG A 332 0.18 -8.92 0.88
C ARG A 332 -0.62 -10.19 1.11
N MET A 333 -1.85 -10.06 1.61
CA MET A 333 -2.70 -11.22 1.91
C MET A 333 -3.10 -11.95 0.63
N TYR A 334 -3.43 -11.20 -0.43
CA TYR A 334 -3.77 -11.76 -1.73
C TYR A 334 -2.67 -12.66 -2.27
N ARG A 335 -1.41 -12.23 -2.17
CA ARG A 335 -0.25 -13.02 -2.61
C ARG A 335 0.10 -14.17 -1.68
N GLN A 336 0.01 -13.98 -0.37
CA GLN A 336 0.20 -15.05 0.61
C GLN A 336 -0.76 -16.23 0.37
N LEU A 337 -1.96 -15.92 -0.13
CA LEU A 337 -2.98 -16.91 -0.47
C LEU A 337 -2.90 -17.38 -1.94
N GLY A 338 -1.80 -17.11 -2.65
CA GLY A 338 -1.57 -17.57 -4.02
C GLY A 338 -2.37 -16.82 -5.10
N GLY A 339 -2.83 -15.60 -4.80
CA GLY A 339 -3.62 -14.78 -5.72
C GLY A 339 -2.82 -14.22 -6.88
N GLN A 340 -3.31 -14.45 -8.10
CA GLN A 340 -2.61 -14.12 -9.36
C GLN A 340 -3.10 -12.83 -10.04
N ARG A 341 -4.38 -12.47 -9.87
CA ARG A 341 -5.02 -11.29 -10.50
C ARG A 341 -4.84 -10.02 -9.68
N TRP A 342 -3.59 -9.67 -9.36
CA TRP A 342 -3.27 -8.59 -8.43
C TRP A 342 -3.74 -7.19 -8.89
N VAL A 343 -3.86 -6.94 -10.20
CA VAL A 343 -4.44 -5.68 -10.72
C VAL A 343 -5.93 -5.58 -10.40
N TRP A 344 -6.67 -6.69 -10.54
CA TRP A 344 -8.07 -6.74 -10.12
C TRP A 344 -8.21 -6.58 -8.61
N ASN A 345 -7.27 -7.12 -7.85
CA ASN A 345 -7.21 -6.88 -6.41
C ASN A 345 -6.99 -5.39 -6.08
N ILE A 346 -6.15 -4.66 -6.84
CA ILE A 346 -5.99 -3.20 -6.69
C ILE A 346 -7.30 -2.49 -7.00
N LEU A 347 -7.88 -2.74 -8.18
CA LEU A 347 -9.10 -2.06 -8.62
C LEU A 347 -10.25 -2.33 -7.64
N LEU A 348 -10.37 -3.58 -7.17
CA LEU A 348 -11.35 -3.93 -6.14
C LEU A 348 -11.03 -3.24 -4.82
N CYS A 349 -9.79 -3.21 -4.34
CA CYS A 349 -9.45 -2.50 -3.11
C CYS A 349 -9.80 -1.01 -3.18
N VAL A 350 -9.60 -0.39 -4.34
CA VAL A 350 -9.97 1.02 -4.59
C VAL A 350 -11.48 1.21 -4.61
N LEU A 351 -12.25 0.25 -5.15
CA LEU A 351 -13.69 0.43 -5.40
C LEU A 351 -14.62 -0.27 -4.39
N ILE A 352 -14.13 -1.16 -3.54
CA ILE A 352 -14.98 -2.01 -2.69
C ILE A 352 -15.78 -1.22 -1.67
N ILE A 353 -15.23 -0.11 -1.15
CA ILE A 353 -15.94 0.84 -0.28
C ILE A 353 -16.49 2.02 -1.08
N PRO A 354 -15.71 2.75 -1.89
CA PRO A 354 -16.20 3.94 -2.59
C PRO A 354 -17.23 3.62 -3.67
N GLY A 355 -17.15 2.47 -4.34
CA GLY A 355 -18.07 2.11 -5.41
C GLY A 355 -19.53 2.02 -4.95
N PRO A 356 -19.86 1.18 -3.94
CA PRO A 356 -21.20 1.14 -3.36
C PRO A 356 -21.63 2.49 -2.77
N LEU A 357 -20.72 3.21 -2.11
CA LEU A 357 -21.02 4.53 -1.55
C LEU A 357 -21.40 5.54 -2.63
N VAL A 358 -20.67 5.60 -3.75
CA VAL A 358 -20.97 6.47 -4.89
C VAL A 358 -22.28 6.08 -5.54
N ALA A 359 -22.61 4.79 -5.65
CA ALA A 359 -23.87 4.34 -6.20
C ALA A 359 -25.07 4.79 -5.33
N ILE A 360 -25.00 4.55 -4.02
CA ILE A 360 -26.02 4.99 -3.06
C ILE A 360 -26.12 6.52 -3.06
N PHE A 361 -24.98 7.20 -2.97
CA PHE A 361 -24.90 8.65 -3.01
C PHE A 361 -25.51 9.22 -4.29
N SER A 362 -25.21 8.66 -5.47
CA SER A 362 -25.73 9.16 -6.74
C SER A 362 -27.25 9.06 -6.81
N PHE A 363 -27.82 7.96 -6.29
CA PHE A 363 -29.27 7.79 -6.20
C PHE A 363 -29.88 8.82 -5.23
N LEU A 364 -29.37 8.90 -4.00
CA LEU A 364 -29.87 9.84 -2.98
C LEU A 364 -29.73 11.30 -3.42
N ASN A 365 -28.60 11.65 -4.05
CA ASN A 365 -28.36 12.99 -4.57
C ASN A 365 -29.30 13.33 -5.72
N SER A 366 -29.65 12.37 -6.58
CA SER A 366 -30.64 12.56 -7.64
C SER A 366 -32.04 12.81 -7.07
N VAL A 367 -32.44 12.06 -6.03
CA VAL A 367 -33.70 12.28 -5.31
C VAL A 367 -33.71 13.63 -4.59
N ALA A 368 -32.59 14.02 -3.97
CA ALA A 368 -32.46 15.31 -3.30
C ALA A 368 -32.56 16.49 -4.29
N ILE A 369 -31.95 16.36 -5.48
CA ILE A 369 -32.08 17.36 -6.56
C ILE A 369 -33.53 17.45 -7.04
N TRP A 370 -34.21 16.31 -7.22
CA TRP A 370 -35.61 16.29 -7.66
C TRP A 370 -36.53 17.06 -6.69
N ASN A 371 -36.23 17.06 -5.39
CA ASN A 371 -37.04 17.69 -4.36
C ASN A 371 -36.54 19.07 -3.92
N ASP A 372 -35.56 19.68 -4.62
CA ASP A 372 -34.92 20.95 -4.27
C ASP A 372 -34.37 20.97 -2.81
N SER A 373 -33.88 19.83 -2.33
CA SER A 373 -33.32 19.73 -0.98
C SER A 373 -31.93 20.36 -0.89
N SER A 374 -31.64 21.05 0.21
CA SER A 374 -30.29 21.58 0.50
C SER A 374 -29.25 20.48 0.73
N ALA A 375 -29.68 19.25 1.02
CA ALA A 375 -28.81 18.08 1.14
C ALA A 375 -28.16 17.67 -0.20
N ALA A 376 -28.70 18.10 -1.34
CA ALA A 376 -28.15 17.81 -2.66
C ALA A 376 -26.79 18.49 -2.86
N LEU A 377 -25.72 17.73 -3.13
CA LEU A 377 -24.40 18.27 -3.38
C LEU A 377 -24.26 18.84 -4.79
N PRO A 378 -23.65 20.04 -4.94
CA PRO A 378 -23.35 20.61 -6.25
C PRO A 378 -22.35 19.75 -7.04
N PHE A 379 -22.46 19.77 -8.37
CA PHE A 379 -21.54 19.06 -9.27
C PHE A 379 -20.06 19.38 -9.01
N GLY A 380 -19.75 20.66 -8.71
CA GLY A 380 -18.37 21.09 -8.41
C GLY A 380 -17.77 20.37 -7.20
N THR A 381 -18.53 20.20 -6.12
CA THR A 381 -18.07 19.48 -4.92
C THR A 381 -17.81 18.01 -5.21
N ILE A 382 -18.67 17.38 -6.02
CA ILE A 382 -18.50 15.98 -6.46
C ILE A 382 -17.19 15.83 -7.25
N MET A 383 -16.89 16.78 -8.15
CA MET A 383 -15.64 16.76 -8.92
C MET A 383 -14.40 16.93 -8.04
N ILE A 384 -14.44 17.78 -7.00
CA ILE A 384 -13.31 17.95 -6.07
C ILE A 384 -12.96 16.63 -5.37
N VAL A 385 -13.97 15.92 -4.83
CA VAL A 385 -13.77 14.63 -4.15
C VAL A 385 -13.25 13.57 -5.14
N LEU A 386 -13.77 13.55 -6.36
CA LEU A 386 -13.34 12.63 -7.41
C LEU A 386 -11.89 12.88 -7.85
N VAL A 387 -11.49 14.15 -7.99
CA VAL A 387 -10.11 14.52 -8.30
C VAL A 387 -9.17 14.11 -7.17
N LEU A 388 -9.51 14.37 -5.91
CA LEU A 388 -8.72 13.91 -4.76
C LEU A 388 -8.54 12.38 -4.78
N PHE A 389 -9.60 11.65 -5.10
CA PHE A 389 -9.58 10.20 -5.16
C PHE A 389 -8.66 9.67 -6.28
N ILE A 390 -8.78 10.23 -7.49
CA ILE A 390 -7.96 9.81 -8.65
C ILE A 390 -6.49 10.23 -8.49
N THR A 391 -6.22 11.41 -7.94
CA THR A 391 -4.86 11.99 -7.89
C THR A 391 -4.07 11.55 -6.66
N VAL A 392 -4.74 11.22 -5.55
CA VAL A 392 -4.08 10.84 -4.30
C VAL A 392 -4.38 9.39 -3.95
N ALA A 393 -5.65 9.03 -3.73
CA ALA A 393 -6.00 7.72 -3.19
C ALA A 393 -5.56 6.57 -4.10
N LEU A 394 -5.88 6.64 -5.41
CA LEU A 394 -5.54 5.61 -6.38
C LEU A 394 -4.02 5.38 -6.52
N PRO A 395 -3.18 6.42 -6.74
CA PRO A 395 -1.73 6.26 -6.73
C PRO A 395 -1.18 5.70 -5.42
N LEU A 396 -1.67 6.17 -4.27
CA LEU A 396 -1.24 5.67 -2.96
C LEU A 396 -1.57 4.18 -2.79
N THR A 397 -2.75 3.72 -3.20
CA THR A 397 -3.11 2.29 -3.16
C THR A 397 -2.19 1.45 -4.04
N ILE A 398 -1.84 1.95 -5.25
CA ILE A 398 -0.87 1.28 -6.13
C ILE A 398 0.51 1.22 -5.48
N ILE A 399 0.99 2.35 -4.93
CA ILE A 399 2.28 2.41 -4.23
C ILE A 399 2.30 1.44 -3.05
N GLY A 400 1.26 1.40 -2.22
CA GLY A 400 1.14 0.46 -1.10
C GLY A 400 1.17 -1.00 -1.56
N ASN A 401 0.48 -1.30 -2.66
CA ASN A 401 0.52 -2.62 -3.28
C ASN A 401 1.94 -2.99 -3.78
N VAL A 402 2.65 -2.05 -4.41
CA VAL A 402 4.03 -2.27 -4.87
C VAL A 402 4.99 -2.44 -3.69
N LEU A 403 4.88 -1.60 -2.67
CA LEU A 403 5.68 -1.69 -1.44
C LEU A 403 5.51 -3.05 -0.76
N SER A 404 4.32 -3.67 -0.83
CA SER A 404 4.11 -5.00 -0.26
C SER A 404 4.98 -6.10 -0.87
N PHE A 405 5.50 -5.93 -2.10
CA PHE A 405 6.44 -6.88 -2.72
C PHE A 405 7.78 -6.93 -1.98
N PHE A 406 8.32 -5.76 -1.64
CA PHE A 406 9.64 -5.64 -1.01
C PHE A 406 9.56 -5.64 0.53
N ALA A 407 8.42 -5.23 1.10
CA ALA A 407 8.27 -5.16 2.54
C ALA A 407 8.29 -6.53 3.23
N ALA A 408 7.97 -7.63 2.52
CA ALA A 408 8.11 -8.97 3.09
C ALA A 408 9.57 -9.36 3.35
N MET A 409 10.50 -8.82 2.56
CA MET A 409 11.95 -9.05 2.71
C MET A 409 12.52 -8.34 3.95
N LEU A 410 11.99 -7.15 4.32
CA LEU A 410 12.54 -6.36 5.43
C LEU A 410 12.48 -7.11 6.78
N PRO A 411 11.35 -7.67 7.24
CA PRO A 411 11.31 -8.45 8.48
C PRO A 411 12.20 -9.69 8.44
N THR A 412 12.43 -10.29 7.26
CA THR A 412 13.26 -11.50 7.16
C THR A 412 14.75 -11.21 7.17
N GLU A 413 15.19 -10.08 6.59
CA GLU A 413 16.61 -9.72 6.54
C GLU A 413 17.06 -8.76 7.65
N LEU A 414 16.15 -7.91 8.14
CA LEU A 414 16.42 -6.91 9.17
C LEU A 414 15.75 -7.26 10.51
N SER A 415 15.42 -8.54 10.73
CA SER A 415 14.79 -9.01 11.96
C SER A 415 15.53 -8.58 13.22
N HIS A 416 16.87 -8.54 13.19
CA HIS A 416 17.70 -8.10 14.33
C HIS A 416 17.58 -6.59 14.59
N ASN A 417 17.54 -5.77 13.54
CA ASN A 417 17.35 -4.32 13.68
C ASN A 417 15.95 -4.01 14.20
N MET A 418 14.92 -4.69 13.67
CA MET A 418 13.57 -4.58 14.19
C MET A 418 13.49 -5.04 15.65
N LEU A 419 14.14 -6.16 16.01
CA LEU A 419 14.20 -6.64 17.39
C LEU A 419 14.87 -5.62 18.33
N ALA A 420 15.99 -5.01 17.90
CA ALA A 420 16.69 -3.98 18.66
C ALA A 420 15.85 -2.72 18.86
N ILE A 421 15.14 -2.26 17.82
CA ILE A 421 14.21 -1.12 17.90
C ILE A 421 13.09 -1.43 18.90
N ASN A 422 12.48 -2.61 18.81
CA ASN A 422 11.42 -3.03 19.73
C ASN A 422 11.94 -3.12 21.18
N PHE A 423 13.16 -3.62 21.40
CA PHE A 423 13.80 -3.62 22.72
C PHE A 423 14.07 -2.19 23.23
N ALA A 424 14.57 -1.29 22.38
CA ALA A 424 14.83 0.10 22.74
C ALA A 424 13.54 0.87 23.11
N ILE A 425 12.44 0.61 22.40
CA ILE A 425 11.12 1.17 22.72
C ILE A 425 10.67 0.69 24.10
N ILE A 426 10.71 -0.62 24.36
CA ILE A 426 10.32 -1.18 25.67
C ILE A 426 11.22 -0.63 26.78
N TYR A 427 12.53 -0.58 26.55
CA TYR A 427 13.47 -0.04 27.52
C TYR A 427 13.18 1.44 27.84
N LYS A 428 12.90 2.26 26.82
CA LYS A 428 12.52 3.66 27.00
C LYS A 428 11.21 3.80 27.78
N LEU A 429 10.20 3.00 27.43
CA LEU A 429 8.92 2.96 28.13
C LEU A 429 9.10 2.56 29.62
N HIS A 430 9.88 1.51 29.89
CA HIS A 430 10.22 1.07 31.24
C HIS A 430 10.97 2.17 32.03
N LYS A 431 11.99 2.79 31.41
CA LYS A 431 12.79 3.85 32.05
C LYS A 431 11.98 5.12 32.31
N SER A 432 10.99 5.42 31.48
CA SER A 432 10.14 6.60 31.63
C SER A 432 9.17 6.53 32.82
N LYS A 433 9.20 5.44 33.62
CA LYS A 433 8.29 5.16 34.75
C LYS A 433 6.81 5.28 34.37
N GLN A 434 6.50 5.18 33.08
CA GLN A 434 5.14 5.16 32.60
C GLN A 434 4.46 3.87 33.12
N PRO A 435 3.20 3.95 33.57
CA PRO A 435 2.41 2.83 34.11
C PRO A 435 2.03 1.77 33.06
N VAL A 436 2.99 1.28 32.26
CA VAL A 436 2.72 0.31 31.17
C VAL A 436 2.22 -1.02 31.71
N LEU A 437 2.62 -1.44 32.92
CA LEU A 437 2.18 -2.71 33.51
C LEU A 437 1.16 -2.56 34.65
N SER A 438 0.83 -1.33 35.06
CA SER A 438 -0.17 -1.12 36.11
C SER A 438 -1.59 -1.03 35.58
N GLU A 439 -1.75 -0.87 34.26
CA GLU A 439 -3.05 -0.93 33.59
C GLU A 439 -3.15 -2.18 32.72
N TRP A 440 -4.35 -2.76 32.62
CA TRP A 440 -4.61 -3.97 31.84
C TRP A 440 -4.33 -3.76 30.34
N VAL A 441 -4.60 -2.56 29.81
CA VAL A 441 -4.34 -2.19 28.41
C VAL A 441 -2.85 -2.25 28.11
N GLY A 442 -2.04 -1.65 28.97
CA GLY A 442 -0.58 -1.66 28.81
C GLY A 442 0.01 -3.06 28.99
N SER A 443 -0.58 -3.89 29.86
CA SER A 443 -0.18 -5.30 30.03
C SER A 443 -0.46 -6.14 28.77
N ILE A 444 -1.60 -5.95 28.11
CA ILE A 444 -1.90 -6.58 26.81
C ILE A 444 -0.93 -6.09 25.74
N GLY A 445 -0.66 -4.78 25.69
CA GLY A 445 0.32 -4.20 24.78
C GLY A 445 1.71 -4.80 24.96
N ALA A 446 2.16 -4.97 26.21
CA ALA A 446 3.43 -5.61 26.54
C ALA A 446 3.47 -7.08 26.11
N LEU A 447 2.38 -7.84 26.30
CA LEU A 447 2.31 -9.24 25.86
C LEU A 447 2.41 -9.36 24.34
N LEU A 448 1.65 -8.55 23.60
CA LEU A 448 1.72 -8.51 22.13
C LEU A 448 3.13 -8.18 21.65
N GLN A 449 3.77 -7.22 22.32
CA GLN A 449 5.13 -6.82 22.01
C GLN A 449 6.15 -7.96 22.25
N CYS A 450 5.99 -8.71 23.35
CA CYS A 450 6.79 -9.93 23.61
C CYS A 450 6.61 -10.99 22.52
N ILE A 451 5.37 -11.21 22.05
CA ILE A 451 5.09 -12.15 20.95
C ILE A 451 5.79 -11.69 19.66
N VAL A 452 5.70 -10.40 19.32
CA VAL A 452 6.38 -9.82 18.15
C VAL A 452 7.89 -10.04 18.26
N MET A 453 8.49 -9.74 19.41
CA MET A 453 9.92 -9.94 19.64
C MET A 453 10.34 -11.41 19.55
N ALA A 454 9.56 -12.34 20.11
CA ALA A 454 9.84 -13.77 20.01
C ALA A 454 9.81 -14.26 18.55
N ARG A 455 8.86 -13.76 17.75
CA ARG A 455 8.78 -14.05 16.31
C ARG A 455 9.97 -13.47 15.55
N LEU A 456 10.35 -12.23 15.80
CA LEU A 456 11.53 -11.61 15.19
C LEU A 456 12.83 -12.35 15.56
N ALA A 457 12.98 -12.78 16.82
CA ALA A 457 14.12 -13.57 17.26
C ALA A 457 14.20 -14.93 16.56
N LYS A 458 13.05 -15.60 16.32
CA LYS A 458 13.00 -16.83 15.53
C LYS A 458 13.45 -16.58 14.09
N ILE A 459 12.90 -15.56 13.43
CA ILE A 459 13.27 -15.20 12.05
C ILE A 459 14.77 -14.87 11.95
N TYR A 460 15.32 -14.16 12.93
CA TYR A 460 16.75 -13.86 12.97
C TYR A 460 17.62 -15.12 13.12
N ARG A 461 17.18 -16.08 13.96
CA ARG A 461 17.86 -17.37 14.10
C ARG A 461 17.87 -18.14 12.78
N ASP A 462 16.74 -18.15 12.07
CA ASP A 462 16.60 -18.80 10.76
C ASP A 462 17.47 -18.11 9.69
N ASN A 463 17.61 -16.78 9.76
CA ASN A 463 18.51 -16.01 8.91
C ASN A 463 19.99 -16.43 9.13
N ILE A 464 20.45 -16.49 10.38
CA ILE A 464 21.83 -16.91 10.69
C ILE A 464 22.07 -18.39 10.33
N SER A 465 21.09 -19.26 10.56
CA SER A 465 21.25 -20.70 10.34
C SER A 465 21.34 -21.07 8.85
N SER A 466 20.87 -20.19 7.96
CA SER A 466 20.96 -20.37 6.49
C SER A 466 22.39 -20.67 6.00
N LYS A 467 23.43 -20.21 6.71
CA LYS A 467 24.83 -20.51 6.41
C LYS A 467 25.14 -22.02 6.42
N HIS A 468 24.46 -22.81 7.24
CA HIS A 468 24.71 -24.25 7.33
C HIS A 468 24.30 -24.95 6.04
N LEU A 469 23.09 -24.69 5.55
CA LEU A 469 22.62 -25.26 4.29
C LEU A 469 23.48 -24.83 3.09
N ILE A 470 23.92 -23.57 3.07
CA ILE A 470 24.84 -23.08 2.04
C ILE A 470 26.18 -23.84 2.10
N ARG A 471 26.75 -24.03 3.30
CA ARG A 471 28.00 -24.78 3.49
C ARG A 471 27.87 -26.24 3.07
N ASP A 472 26.81 -26.91 3.50
CA ASP A 472 26.58 -28.32 3.19
C ASP A 472 26.46 -28.53 1.68
N THR A 473 25.74 -27.62 0.99
CA THR A 473 25.64 -27.63 -0.47
C THR A 473 27.00 -27.40 -1.12
N MET A 474 27.76 -26.38 -0.69
CA MET A 474 29.06 -26.08 -1.28
C MET A 474 30.09 -27.20 -1.07
N HIS A 475 30.07 -27.87 0.09
CA HIS A 475 30.90 -29.04 0.35
C HIS A 475 30.55 -30.21 -0.57
N ALA A 476 29.27 -30.44 -0.85
CA ALA A 476 28.82 -31.53 -1.71
C ALA A 476 29.28 -31.38 -3.18
N PHE A 477 29.60 -30.16 -3.62
CA PHE A 477 30.04 -29.86 -5.00
C PHE A 477 31.54 -29.50 -5.10
N ASP A 478 32.37 -30.06 -4.21
CA ASP A 478 33.84 -30.02 -4.29
C ASP A 478 34.43 -28.58 -4.27
N ILE A 479 33.82 -27.69 -3.48
CA ILE A 479 34.44 -26.40 -3.12
C ILE A 479 35.39 -26.62 -1.95
N SER A 480 36.57 -25.99 -1.97
CA SER A 480 37.60 -26.17 -0.95
C SER A 480 37.09 -25.93 0.47
N SER A 481 37.43 -26.84 1.38
CA SER A 481 36.95 -26.82 2.76
C SER A 481 37.23 -25.50 3.48
N ASP A 482 38.37 -24.86 3.22
CA ASP A 482 38.73 -23.57 3.82
C ASP A 482 37.76 -22.46 3.38
N SER A 483 37.40 -22.42 2.10
CA SER A 483 36.44 -21.44 1.56
C SER A 483 35.05 -21.68 2.15
N VAL A 484 34.63 -22.94 2.24
CA VAL A 484 33.31 -23.29 2.79
C VAL A 484 33.21 -22.94 4.28
N GLN A 485 34.26 -23.18 5.06
CA GLN A 485 34.28 -22.81 6.48
C GLN A 485 34.17 -21.31 6.73
N SER A 486 34.55 -20.47 5.77
CA SER A 486 34.45 -19.02 5.86
C SER A 486 33.01 -18.49 5.67
N ILE A 487 32.15 -19.22 4.97
CA ILE A 487 30.76 -18.84 4.67
C ILE A 487 29.99 -18.61 5.98
N GLY A 488 29.37 -17.45 6.17
CA GLY A 488 28.66 -17.07 7.39
C GLY A 488 29.54 -16.77 8.61
N LYS A 489 30.88 -16.72 8.46
CA LYS A 489 31.77 -16.12 9.47
C LYS A 489 31.93 -14.63 9.13
N LEU A 490 31.35 -13.77 9.96
CA LEU A 490 31.41 -12.32 9.80
C LEU A 490 32.57 -11.75 10.64
N SER A 491 33.33 -10.82 10.07
CA SER A 491 34.30 -10.01 10.81
C SER A 491 33.57 -9.08 11.78
N TRP A 492 34.29 -8.54 12.79
CA TRP A 492 33.70 -7.56 13.71
C TRP A 492 33.16 -6.34 12.96
N LYS A 493 33.86 -5.83 11.93
CA LYS A 493 33.39 -4.72 11.08
C LYS A 493 32.10 -5.05 10.33
N GLN A 494 31.99 -6.26 9.79
CA GLN A 494 30.78 -6.73 9.14
C GLN A 494 29.62 -6.87 10.13
N TRP A 495 29.87 -7.38 11.35
CA TRP A 495 28.87 -7.40 12.42
C TRP A 495 28.38 -6.00 12.77
N PHE A 496 29.28 -5.02 12.93
CA PHE A 496 28.90 -3.63 13.17
C PHE A 496 28.05 -3.06 12.03
N ALA A 497 28.42 -3.30 10.77
CA ALA A 497 27.66 -2.82 9.62
C ALA A 497 26.29 -3.49 9.48
N VAL A 498 26.13 -4.74 9.91
CA VAL A 498 24.84 -5.45 9.93
C VAL A 498 23.94 -4.97 11.08
N LEU A 499 24.52 -4.72 12.27
CA LEU A 499 23.79 -4.40 13.50
C LEU A 499 23.45 -2.91 13.63
N LEU A 500 24.26 -2.01 13.08
CA LEU A 500 24.02 -0.57 13.18
C LEU A 500 23.06 -0.10 12.08
N PRO A 501 22.10 0.79 12.39
CA PRO A 501 21.20 1.38 11.41
C PRO A 501 21.91 2.53 10.66
N VAL A 502 23.07 2.25 10.08
CA VAL A 502 23.82 3.22 9.26
C VAL A 502 23.31 3.19 7.81
N PRO A 503 23.40 4.33 7.07
CA PRO A 503 23.17 4.31 5.64
C PRO A 503 24.04 3.24 4.96
N GLN A 504 23.43 2.47 4.05
CA GLN A 504 24.08 1.31 3.44
C GLN A 504 25.45 1.59 2.79
N PRO A 505 25.69 2.72 2.08
CA PRO A 505 27.03 3.03 1.56
C PRO A 505 28.10 3.11 2.64
N LEU A 506 27.77 3.66 3.81
CA LEU A 506 28.68 3.73 4.96
C LEU A 506 28.89 2.32 5.56
N GLY A 507 27.83 1.55 5.72
CA GLY A 507 27.89 0.16 6.17
C GLY A 507 28.82 -0.69 5.29
N LEU A 508 28.71 -0.57 3.97
CA LEU A 508 29.53 -1.29 3.00
C LEU A 508 31.00 -0.88 3.06
N ALA A 509 31.29 0.42 3.10
CA ALA A 509 32.66 0.93 3.22
C ALA A 509 33.36 0.45 4.50
N MET A 510 32.61 0.33 5.60
CA MET A 510 33.13 -0.24 6.85
C MET A 510 33.36 -1.75 6.75
N ALA A 511 32.38 -2.48 6.19
CA ALA A 511 32.40 -3.93 6.10
C ALA A 511 33.46 -4.47 5.13
N PHE A 512 33.73 -3.74 4.06
CA PHE A 512 34.65 -4.09 2.98
C PHE A 512 35.59 -2.91 2.72
N PRO A 513 36.52 -2.64 3.65
CA PRO A 513 37.42 -1.49 3.54
C PRO A 513 38.25 -1.59 2.26
N GLY A 514 38.44 -0.46 1.58
CA GLY A 514 39.21 -0.37 0.34
C GLY A 514 38.40 -0.62 -0.93
N VAL A 515 37.31 -1.40 -0.88
CA VAL A 515 36.45 -1.57 -2.07
C VAL A 515 35.72 -0.27 -2.38
N SER A 516 35.84 0.19 -3.61
CA SER A 516 35.15 1.39 -4.08
C SER A 516 34.86 1.31 -5.57
N LYS A 517 33.93 2.17 -6.03
CA LYS A 517 33.77 2.45 -7.44
C LYS A 517 34.95 3.30 -7.92
N ILE A 518 35.80 2.72 -8.76
CA ILE A 518 37.02 3.38 -9.25
C ILE A 518 36.77 4.25 -10.47
N GLN A 519 35.79 3.88 -11.32
CA GLN A 519 35.51 4.59 -12.55
C GLN A 519 34.09 4.31 -13.04
N THR A 520 33.49 5.30 -13.71
CA THR A 520 32.32 5.13 -14.59
C THR A 520 32.76 5.36 -16.02
N VAL A 521 32.44 4.44 -16.93
CA VAL A 521 32.79 4.52 -18.35
C VAL A 521 31.55 4.43 -19.22
N THR A 522 31.53 5.15 -20.34
CA THR A 522 30.56 4.91 -21.41
C THR A 522 31.03 3.74 -22.25
N PHE A 523 30.21 2.70 -22.37
CA PHE A 523 30.55 1.51 -23.16
C PHE A 523 29.80 1.45 -24.49
N ALA A 524 28.65 2.10 -24.60
CA ALA A 524 27.85 2.18 -25.83
C ALA A 524 27.02 3.46 -25.90
N HIS A 525 26.62 3.81 -27.12
CA HIS A 525 25.64 4.86 -27.40
C HIS A 525 24.50 4.21 -28.19
N VAL A 526 23.26 4.36 -27.71
CA VAL A 526 22.08 3.66 -28.24
C VAL A 526 20.93 4.63 -28.49
N GLY A 527 19.97 4.22 -29.33
CA GLY A 527 18.79 5.00 -29.70
C GLY A 527 18.84 5.56 -31.12
N LYS A 528 17.72 5.47 -31.85
CA LYS A 528 17.63 5.89 -33.27
C LYS A 528 17.49 7.41 -33.46
N ASN A 529 16.64 8.05 -32.64
CA ASN A 529 16.32 9.49 -32.76
C ASN A 529 17.02 10.34 -31.70
N LYS A 530 17.27 9.76 -30.50
CA LYS A 530 17.97 10.41 -29.40
C LYS A 530 19.02 9.45 -28.86
N THR A 531 20.29 9.81 -29.06
CA THR A 531 21.42 9.04 -28.57
C THR A 531 21.48 9.11 -27.05
N THR A 532 21.47 7.94 -26.41
CA THR A 532 21.61 7.76 -24.97
C THR A 532 22.90 7.00 -24.70
N ALA A 533 23.74 7.52 -23.81
CA ALA A 533 24.95 6.83 -23.39
C ALA A 533 24.59 5.72 -22.38
N LEU A 534 25.05 4.49 -22.64
CA LEU A 534 25.01 3.41 -21.65
C LEU A 534 26.33 3.39 -20.88
N LEU A 535 26.20 3.39 -19.55
CA LEU A 535 27.31 3.55 -18.62
C LEU A 535 27.61 2.24 -17.89
N MET A 536 28.86 2.09 -17.45
CA MET A 536 29.34 0.97 -16.67
C MET A 536 30.18 1.48 -15.50
N ASP A 537 29.82 1.05 -14.30
CA ASP A 537 30.53 1.33 -13.05
C ASP A 537 31.46 0.16 -12.73
N VAL A 538 32.73 0.47 -12.46
CA VAL A 538 33.78 -0.51 -12.18
C VAL A 538 34.15 -0.45 -10.70
N TYR A 539 34.03 -1.58 -10.02
CA TYR A 539 34.38 -1.77 -8.61
C TYR A 539 35.63 -2.64 -8.51
N LYS A 540 36.61 -2.17 -7.72
CA LYS A 540 37.90 -2.85 -7.52
C LYS A 540 38.38 -2.62 -6.09
N HIS A 541 39.13 -3.58 -5.56
CA HIS A 541 39.88 -3.41 -4.31
C HIS A 541 41.32 -2.97 -4.64
N PRO A 542 41.98 -2.09 -3.86
CA PRO A 542 43.36 -1.65 -4.12
C PRO A 542 44.37 -2.79 -4.25
N ASN A 543 44.14 -3.88 -3.50
CA ASN A 543 44.99 -5.08 -3.52
C ASN A 543 44.55 -6.13 -4.57
N THR A 544 43.62 -5.79 -5.47
CA THR A 544 43.23 -6.69 -6.56
C THR A 544 44.47 -7.01 -7.42
N PRO A 545 44.77 -8.30 -7.71
CA PRO A 545 45.93 -8.68 -8.51
C PRO A 545 45.94 -8.01 -9.90
N SER A 546 47.13 -7.84 -10.48
CA SER A 546 47.23 -7.38 -11.87
C SER A 546 46.63 -8.41 -12.81
N ASN A 547 45.98 -7.92 -13.87
CA ASN A 547 45.23 -8.74 -14.82
C ASN A 547 44.20 -9.65 -14.12
N ALA A 548 43.49 -9.12 -13.13
CA ALA A 548 42.48 -9.86 -12.35
C ALA A 548 41.27 -10.30 -13.19
N PRO A 549 40.62 -11.42 -12.85
CA PRO A 549 39.42 -11.87 -13.53
C PRO A 549 38.23 -10.91 -13.28
N ILE A 550 37.26 -10.92 -14.20
CA ILE A 550 36.16 -9.97 -14.24
C ILE A 550 34.83 -10.66 -13.94
N VAL A 551 33.98 -10.00 -13.14
CA VAL A 551 32.55 -10.30 -13.08
C VAL A 551 31.79 -9.19 -13.80
N LEU A 552 31.12 -9.53 -14.91
CA LEU A 552 30.17 -8.65 -15.59
C LEU A 552 28.80 -8.85 -14.94
N TYR A 553 28.34 -7.84 -14.20
CA TYR A 553 27.13 -7.92 -13.40
C TYR A 553 25.95 -7.20 -14.06
N ILE A 554 24.84 -7.91 -14.24
CA ILE A 554 23.59 -7.41 -14.83
C ILE A 554 22.58 -7.19 -13.71
N HIS A 555 22.22 -5.93 -13.48
CA HIS A 555 21.25 -5.59 -12.43
C HIS A 555 19.82 -6.02 -12.80
N GLY A 556 19.02 -6.35 -11.79
CA GLY A 556 17.60 -6.68 -11.92
C GLY A 556 16.70 -5.47 -12.19
N GLY A 557 15.41 -5.58 -11.93
CA GLY A 557 14.44 -4.49 -12.15
C GLY A 557 13.40 -4.77 -13.24
N ALA A 558 12.99 -6.05 -13.38
CA ALA A 558 11.91 -6.47 -14.27
C ALA A 558 12.00 -5.91 -15.71
N TRP A 559 13.22 -5.72 -16.22
CA TRP A 559 13.55 -5.11 -17.53
C TRP A 559 13.07 -3.66 -17.77
N VAL A 560 12.29 -3.10 -16.84
CA VAL A 560 11.61 -1.80 -16.97
C VAL A 560 12.17 -0.72 -16.04
N MET A 561 12.89 -1.11 -14.99
CA MET A 561 13.39 -0.20 -13.94
C MET A 561 14.80 -0.57 -13.46
N SER A 562 15.26 0.11 -12.41
CA SER A 562 16.61 0.00 -11.82
C SER A 562 17.73 0.51 -12.74
N THR A 563 18.93 0.69 -12.19
CA THR A 563 20.13 1.17 -12.92
C THR A 563 21.38 0.49 -12.36
N ARG A 564 22.54 0.72 -13.01
CA ARG A 564 23.86 0.30 -12.51
C ARG A 564 24.22 0.81 -11.10
N GLU A 565 23.50 1.80 -10.58
CA GLU A 565 23.74 2.41 -9.26
C GLU A 565 23.05 1.66 -8.13
N THR A 566 22.07 0.79 -8.46
CA THR A 566 21.27 0.03 -7.50
C THR A 566 21.40 -1.49 -7.64
N PRO A 567 22.58 -2.09 -7.91
CA PRO A 567 22.75 -3.53 -7.86
C PRO A 567 22.73 -4.02 -6.40
N PRO A 568 22.75 -5.34 -6.15
CA PRO A 568 22.96 -5.92 -4.82
C PRO A 568 24.38 -5.62 -4.29
N LEU A 569 24.61 -4.37 -3.86
CA LEU A 569 25.92 -3.86 -3.45
C LEU A 569 26.65 -4.72 -2.40
N PRO A 570 25.98 -5.37 -1.41
CA PRO A 570 26.67 -6.29 -0.51
C PRO A 570 27.37 -7.44 -1.25
N CYS A 571 26.78 -7.98 -2.32
CA CYS A 571 27.40 -9.03 -3.13
C CYS A 571 28.53 -8.46 -4.00
N ILE A 572 28.32 -7.31 -4.65
CA ILE A 572 29.33 -6.62 -5.47
C ILE A 572 30.60 -6.34 -4.66
N TYR A 573 30.45 -5.80 -3.45
CA TYR A 573 31.58 -5.47 -2.59
C TYR A 573 32.33 -6.72 -2.10
N GLN A 574 31.61 -7.82 -1.84
CA GLN A 574 32.23 -9.09 -1.46
C GLN A 574 33.08 -9.69 -2.58
N ILE A 575 32.57 -9.68 -3.81
CA ILE A 575 33.28 -10.17 -4.99
C ILE A 575 34.52 -9.30 -5.26
N ALA A 576 34.38 -7.97 -5.20
CA ALA A 576 35.52 -7.08 -5.39
C ALA A 576 36.58 -7.25 -4.28
N ALA A 577 36.16 -7.43 -3.03
CA ALA A 577 37.05 -7.72 -1.91
C ALA A 577 37.80 -9.05 -2.05
N SER A 578 37.25 -10.02 -2.79
CA SER A 578 37.90 -11.31 -3.08
C SER A 578 38.89 -11.26 -4.25
N GLY A 579 39.22 -10.06 -4.76
CA GLY A 579 40.26 -9.87 -5.78
C GLY A 579 39.75 -9.91 -7.23
N TRP A 580 38.44 -9.78 -7.44
CA TRP A 580 37.85 -9.66 -8.78
C TRP A 580 37.61 -8.19 -9.14
N VAL A 581 37.57 -7.90 -10.43
CA VAL A 581 37.06 -6.62 -10.94
C VAL A 581 35.58 -6.80 -11.27
N VAL A 582 34.70 -6.02 -10.66
CA VAL A 582 33.25 -6.13 -10.89
C VAL A 582 32.77 -4.96 -11.72
N CYS A 583 32.14 -5.26 -12.84
CA CYS A 583 31.64 -4.29 -13.81
C CYS A 583 30.12 -4.34 -13.85
N VAL A 584 29.45 -3.32 -13.33
CA VAL A 584 27.97 -3.20 -13.34
C VAL A 584 27.57 -2.20 -14.43
N PHE A 585 26.64 -2.55 -15.31
CA PHE A 585 26.30 -1.69 -16.45
C PHE A 585 24.81 -1.44 -16.62
N ASP A 586 24.48 -0.32 -17.29
CA ASP A 586 23.13 0.01 -17.71
C ASP A 586 22.76 -0.68 -19.02
N TYR A 587 21.52 -1.16 -19.11
CA TYR A 587 20.88 -1.60 -20.35
C TYR A 587 19.58 -0.81 -20.57
N GLN A 588 19.15 -0.68 -21.83
CA GLN A 588 17.91 0.04 -22.17
C GLN A 588 16.68 -0.58 -21.48
N LYS A 589 15.66 0.23 -21.18
CA LYS A 589 14.49 -0.22 -20.40
C LYS A 589 13.22 -0.33 -21.23
N SER A 590 12.46 -1.38 -21.00
CA SER A 590 11.08 -1.51 -21.47
C SER A 590 10.15 -0.52 -20.74
N PRO A 591 9.03 -0.08 -21.35
CA PRO A 591 8.53 -0.43 -22.68
C PRO A 591 9.09 0.45 -23.81
N LYS A 592 10.12 1.28 -23.58
CA LYS A 592 10.70 2.10 -24.68
C LYS A 592 11.37 1.24 -25.75
N ILE A 593 11.83 0.06 -25.37
CA ILE A 593 12.42 -0.96 -26.22
C ILE A 593 11.78 -2.31 -25.93
N ALA A 594 11.77 -3.18 -26.94
CA ALA A 594 11.38 -4.57 -26.80
C ALA A 594 12.63 -5.46 -26.65
N PHE A 595 12.48 -6.59 -25.98
CA PHE A 595 13.44 -7.70 -26.03
C PHE A 595 13.65 -8.11 -27.50
N PRO A 596 14.89 -8.41 -27.97
CA PRO A 596 16.11 -8.72 -27.22
C PRO A 596 17.10 -7.57 -26.99
N GLU A 597 16.72 -6.29 -27.18
CA GLU A 597 17.67 -5.16 -27.10
C GLU A 597 18.43 -5.09 -25.76
N GLN A 598 17.81 -5.49 -24.63
CA GLN A 598 18.49 -5.59 -23.33
C GLN A 598 19.64 -6.60 -23.35
N LEU A 599 19.45 -7.75 -24.00
CA LEU A 599 20.46 -8.79 -24.14
C LEU A 599 21.57 -8.34 -25.10
N VAL A 600 21.21 -7.62 -26.16
CA VAL A 600 22.18 -7.01 -27.08
C VAL A 600 23.05 -5.99 -26.32
N ASP A 601 22.46 -5.16 -25.46
CA ASP A 601 23.22 -4.22 -24.62
C ASP A 601 24.18 -4.95 -23.66
N ALA A 602 23.77 -6.08 -23.09
CA ALA A 602 24.66 -6.92 -22.28
C ALA A 602 25.84 -7.49 -23.09
N LYS A 603 25.59 -7.92 -24.32
CA LYS A 603 26.64 -8.35 -25.26
C LYS A 603 27.54 -7.19 -25.72
N ARG A 604 27.02 -5.97 -25.87
CA ARG A 604 27.83 -4.75 -26.10
C ARG A 604 28.76 -4.46 -24.92
N ALA A 605 28.27 -4.62 -23.69
CA ALA A 605 29.07 -4.46 -22.48
C ALA A 605 30.21 -5.49 -22.43
N MET A 606 29.91 -6.76 -22.75
CA MET A 606 30.94 -7.80 -22.91
C MET A 606 31.98 -7.42 -23.98
N ALA A 607 31.53 -7.00 -25.17
CA ALA A 607 32.44 -6.63 -26.25
C ALA A 607 33.35 -5.43 -25.88
N PHE A 608 32.82 -4.46 -25.14
CA PHE A 608 33.61 -3.37 -24.59
C PHE A 608 34.70 -3.89 -23.63
N LEU A 609 34.35 -4.81 -22.73
CA LEU A 609 35.33 -5.40 -21.80
C LEU A 609 36.40 -6.20 -22.54
N ARG A 610 36.04 -7.03 -23.53
CA ARG A 610 37.01 -7.77 -24.35
C ARG A 610 38.06 -6.86 -24.98
N ARG A 611 37.64 -5.70 -25.50
CA ARG A 611 38.52 -4.75 -26.19
C ARG A 611 39.32 -3.84 -25.25
N ASN A 612 38.81 -3.54 -24.06
CA ASN A 612 39.33 -2.43 -23.24
C ASN A 612 39.80 -2.82 -21.83
N ALA A 613 39.35 -3.95 -21.26
CA ALA A 613 39.51 -4.22 -19.83
C ALA A 613 40.97 -4.28 -19.38
N ARG A 614 41.86 -4.89 -20.19
CA ARG A 614 43.29 -4.99 -19.89
C ARG A 614 43.94 -3.62 -19.72
N LYS A 615 43.68 -2.70 -20.65
CA LYS A 615 44.28 -1.37 -20.66
C LYS A 615 43.63 -0.40 -19.67
N LYS A 616 42.29 -0.45 -19.54
CA LYS A 616 41.55 0.53 -18.72
C LYS A 616 41.45 0.15 -17.25
N PHE A 617 41.38 -1.14 -16.92
CA PHE A 617 41.05 -1.61 -15.57
C PHE A 617 42.10 -2.55 -14.97
N ASP A 618 43.16 -2.88 -15.73
CA ASP A 618 44.15 -3.90 -15.37
C ASP A 618 43.45 -5.23 -15.00
N ALA A 619 42.57 -5.67 -15.91
CA ALA A 619 41.70 -6.83 -15.74
C ALA A 619 41.75 -7.73 -16.97
N ASN A 620 41.60 -9.04 -16.77
CA ASN A 620 41.76 -10.06 -17.80
C ASN A 620 40.54 -10.13 -18.72
N PRO A 621 40.65 -9.66 -19.98
CA PRO A 621 39.56 -9.69 -20.93
C PRO A 621 39.24 -11.10 -21.41
N ASP A 622 40.00 -12.14 -21.07
CA ASP A 622 39.76 -13.54 -21.46
C ASP A 622 39.11 -14.36 -20.34
N TYR A 623 38.98 -13.76 -19.16
CA TYR A 623 38.40 -14.40 -17.98
C TYR A 623 37.26 -13.54 -17.42
N ILE A 624 36.07 -13.70 -18.02
CA ILE A 624 34.86 -12.97 -17.64
C ILE A 624 33.78 -13.98 -17.23
N VAL A 625 33.26 -13.82 -16.02
CA VAL A 625 32.07 -14.51 -15.50
C VAL A 625 30.90 -13.54 -15.57
N VAL A 626 29.74 -13.99 -16.04
CA VAL A 626 28.52 -13.18 -16.02
C VAL A 626 27.72 -13.48 -14.75
N ALA A 627 27.13 -12.45 -14.16
CA ALA A 627 26.32 -12.58 -12.96
C ALA A 627 25.11 -11.66 -13.04
N GLY A 628 23.99 -12.03 -12.40
CA GLY A 628 22.86 -11.12 -12.29
C GLY A 628 21.76 -11.66 -11.39
N GLU A 629 20.81 -10.79 -11.07
CA GLU A 629 19.66 -11.13 -10.24
C GLU A 629 18.32 -10.80 -10.90
N SER A 630 17.29 -11.64 -10.67
CA SER A 630 15.94 -11.44 -11.23
C SER A 630 15.97 -11.30 -12.76
N ALA A 631 15.49 -10.19 -13.34
CA ALA A 631 15.65 -9.89 -14.77
C ALA A 631 17.12 -9.90 -15.25
N GLY A 632 18.07 -9.53 -14.39
CA GLY A 632 19.50 -9.63 -14.67
C GLY A 632 20.02 -11.07 -14.67
N GLY A 633 19.47 -11.93 -13.80
CA GLY A 633 19.75 -13.37 -13.79
C GLY A 633 19.26 -14.06 -15.07
N HIS A 634 18.07 -13.68 -15.54
CA HIS A 634 17.55 -14.06 -16.86
C HIS A 634 18.52 -13.69 -18.01
N LEU A 635 18.97 -12.43 -18.06
CA LEU A 635 19.92 -11.99 -19.08
C LEU A 635 21.30 -12.65 -18.95
N ALA A 636 21.77 -12.91 -17.72
CA ALA A 636 23.04 -13.58 -17.46
C ALA A 636 23.00 -15.04 -17.97
N SER A 637 21.91 -15.74 -17.67
CA SER A 637 21.65 -17.09 -18.17
C SER A 637 21.58 -17.14 -19.70
N LEU A 638 20.88 -16.19 -20.35
CA LEU A 638 20.88 -16.10 -21.82
C LEU A 638 22.26 -15.77 -22.39
N MET A 639 23.03 -14.87 -21.77
CA MET A 639 24.39 -14.56 -22.20
C MET A 639 25.29 -15.80 -22.21
N ALA A 640 25.17 -16.65 -21.19
CA ALA A 640 25.94 -17.88 -21.09
C ALA A 640 25.51 -18.97 -22.11
N LEU A 641 24.23 -18.97 -22.51
CA LEU A 641 23.66 -19.96 -23.44
C LEU A 641 23.74 -19.55 -24.91
N THR A 642 23.89 -18.24 -25.21
CA THR A 642 23.84 -17.71 -26.59
C THR A 642 25.15 -17.10 -27.12
N PRO A 643 26.36 -17.55 -26.73
CA PRO A 643 27.60 -16.88 -27.18
C PRO A 643 27.83 -16.99 -28.69
N ALA A 644 27.31 -18.04 -29.33
CA ALA A 644 27.44 -18.28 -30.77
C ALA A 644 26.44 -17.48 -31.64
N ASP A 645 25.36 -16.97 -31.05
CA ASP A 645 24.31 -16.27 -31.80
C ASP A 645 24.78 -14.84 -32.17
N LYS A 646 25.21 -14.69 -33.43
CA LYS A 646 25.67 -13.42 -33.99
C LYS A 646 24.54 -12.42 -34.22
N SER A 647 23.28 -12.86 -34.33
CA SER A 647 22.13 -11.95 -34.50
C SER A 647 21.92 -11.04 -33.29
N LEU A 648 22.41 -11.47 -32.12
CA LEU A 648 22.41 -10.69 -30.88
C LEU A 648 23.62 -9.75 -30.74
N GLN A 649 24.43 -9.60 -31.80
CA GLN A 649 25.66 -8.79 -31.80
C GLN A 649 25.74 -7.77 -32.95
N PRO A 650 24.66 -7.04 -33.30
CA PRO A 650 24.65 -6.14 -34.45
C PRO A 650 25.76 -5.07 -34.33
N GLY A 651 26.69 -5.09 -35.28
CA GLY A 651 27.82 -4.16 -35.39
C GLY A 651 29.05 -4.50 -34.54
N PHE A 652 29.11 -5.70 -33.97
CA PHE A 652 30.28 -6.23 -33.25
C PHE A 652 30.33 -7.77 -33.31
N GLU A 653 29.87 -8.32 -34.43
CA GLU A 653 29.71 -9.76 -34.67
C GLU A 653 31.05 -10.51 -34.54
N GLU A 654 32.17 -9.84 -34.79
CA GLU A 654 33.51 -10.41 -34.72
C GLU A 654 34.00 -10.66 -33.28
N VAL A 655 33.36 -10.06 -32.27
CA VAL A 655 33.79 -10.21 -30.88
C VAL A 655 33.26 -11.51 -30.27
N ASP A 656 34.12 -12.18 -29.51
CA ASP A 656 33.75 -13.35 -28.71
C ASP A 656 33.03 -12.94 -27.41
N THR A 657 31.77 -13.32 -27.28
CA THR A 657 30.93 -13.09 -26.09
C THR A 657 30.76 -14.32 -25.21
N SER A 658 31.58 -15.36 -25.37
CA SER A 658 31.67 -16.50 -24.46
C SER A 658 31.95 -16.07 -23.02
N VAL A 659 31.56 -16.89 -22.03
CA VAL A 659 31.81 -16.62 -20.60
C VAL A 659 32.41 -17.83 -19.92
N ARG A 660 33.14 -17.60 -18.82
CA ARG A 660 33.77 -18.68 -18.03
C ARG A 660 32.82 -19.35 -17.06
N GLY A 661 31.75 -18.67 -16.68
CA GLY A 661 30.77 -19.11 -15.69
C GLY A 661 29.55 -18.19 -15.70
N CYS A 662 28.47 -18.65 -15.08
CA CYS A 662 27.26 -17.87 -14.88
C CYS A 662 26.81 -17.92 -13.41
N ILE A 663 26.49 -16.77 -12.82
CA ILE A 663 25.86 -16.68 -11.51
C ILE A 663 24.45 -16.13 -11.69
N ASP A 664 23.45 -17.00 -11.51
CA ASP A 664 22.04 -16.65 -11.59
C ASP A 664 21.44 -16.59 -10.18
N THR A 665 20.96 -15.42 -9.79
CA THR A 665 20.30 -15.23 -8.50
C THR A 665 18.81 -14.94 -8.74
N TYR A 666 17.94 -15.92 -8.45
CA TYR A 666 16.48 -15.90 -8.60
C TYR A 666 15.98 -15.36 -9.96
N GLY A 667 16.65 -15.74 -11.05
CA GLY A 667 16.31 -15.36 -12.42
C GLY A 667 14.95 -15.85 -12.91
N VAL A 668 14.47 -15.24 -14.00
CA VAL A 668 13.26 -15.68 -14.72
C VAL A 668 13.70 -16.57 -15.87
N HIS A 669 13.43 -17.88 -15.79
CA HIS A 669 14.04 -18.84 -16.73
C HIS A 669 13.12 -19.28 -17.87
N ASP A 670 11.84 -18.93 -17.78
CA ASP A 670 10.83 -19.41 -18.73
C ASP A 670 9.72 -18.39 -18.93
N PHE A 671 9.75 -17.64 -20.03
CA PHE A 671 8.71 -16.66 -20.34
C PHE A 671 7.41 -17.33 -20.78
N LYS A 672 7.46 -18.57 -21.26
CA LYS A 672 6.30 -19.34 -21.74
C LYS A 672 5.60 -20.12 -20.63
N ASP A 673 6.15 -20.16 -19.43
CA ASP A 673 5.67 -21.00 -18.31
C ASP A 673 5.37 -22.44 -18.74
N ARG A 674 6.24 -23.07 -19.53
CA ARG A 674 5.96 -24.38 -20.15
C ARG A 674 5.78 -25.50 -19.14
N HIS A 675 6.36 -25.34 -17.95
CA HIS A 675 6.26 -26.28 -16.83
C HIS A 675 5.15 -25.90 -15.85
N GLY A 676 4.39 -24.84 -16.12
CA GLY A 676 3.32 -24.36 -15.25
C GLY A 676 3.81 -23.97 -13.86
N VAL A 677 5.06 -23.52 -13.73
CA VAL A 677 5.73 -23.21 -12.45
C VAL A 677 5.33 -21.84 -11.91
N TYR A 678 4.83 -20.95 -12.76
CA TYR A 678 4.12 -19.76 -12.27
C TYR A 678 2.68 -20.14 -11.78
N PHE A 679 2.18 -21.35 -12.13
CA PHE A 679 1.04 -22.22 -11.64
C PHE A 679 -0.42 -21.68 -11.78
N TYR A 680 -1.52 -22.45 -11.99
CA TYR A 680 -1.82 -23.85 -12.45
C TYR A 680 -3.24 -23.94 -13.11
N LYS A 681 -3.91 -22.84 -13.51
CA LYS A 681 -5.30 -22.94 -14.02
C LYS A 681 -5.72 -22.05 -15.20
N ASP A 682 -4.95 -21.02 -15.57
CA ASP A 682 -5.33 -20.12 -16.67
C ASP A 682 -4.11 -19.82 -17.55
N LYS A 683 -4.25 -19.99 -18.87
CA LYS A 683 -3.27 -19.57 -19.89
C LYS A 683 -3.14 -18.04 -20.01
N ASP A 684 -3.97 -17.27 -19.28
CA ASP A 684 -4.06 -15.80 -19.31
C ASP A 684 -3.35 -15.13 -18.11
N HIS A 685 -2.09 -15.50 -17.86
CA HIS A 685 -1.37 -15.04 -16.68
C HIS A 685 -0.86 -13.59 -16.83
N ILE A 686 -1.06 -12.74 -15.81
CA ILE A 686 -0.69 -11.32 -15.88
C ILE A 686 0.82 -11.07 -15.88
N PHE A 687 1.64 -11.99 -15.37
CA PHE A 687 3.11 -11.89 -15.50
C PHE A 687 3.55 -12.18 -16.94
N VAL A 688 2.96 -13.20 -17.58
CA VAL A 688 3.17 -13.47 -19.01
C VAL A 688 2.63 -12.30 -19.82
N ARG A 689 1.49 -11.72 -19.44
CA ARG A 689 0.93 -10.52 -20.09
C ARG A 689 1.75 -9.25 -19.82
N PHE A 690 2.40 -9.13 -18.67
CA PHE A 690 3.36 -8.07 -18.35
C PHE A 690 4.58 -8.20 -19.26
N ILE A 691 5.12 -9.41 -19.39
CA ILE A 691 6.20 -9.72 -20.33
C ILE A 691 5.73 -9.42 -21.76
N GLU A 692 4.54 -9.86 -22.16
CA GLU A 692 3.96 -9.65 -23.48
C GLU A 692 3.82 -8.16 -23.82
N LEU A 693 3.21 -7.38 -22.93
CA LEU A 693 2.87 -5.98 -23.19
C LEU A 693 4.06 -5.04 -23.04
N LEU A 694 4.90 -5.25 -22.03
CA LEU A 694 5.97 -4.31 -21.70
C LEU A 694 7.34 -4.77 -22.24
N VAL A 695 7.66 -6.06 -22.10
CA VAL A 695 9.02 -6.59 -22.37
C VAL A 695 9.17 -7.06 -23.81
N MET A 696 8.37 -8.05 -24.25
CA MET A 696 8.39 -8.62 -25.58
C MET A 696 7.70 -7.71 -26.60
N GLN A 697 6.64 -6.99 -26.19
CA GLN A 697 5.79 -6.15 -27.04
C GLN A 697 5.20 -6.89 -28.26
N LYS A 698 5.09 -8.21 -28.14
CA LYS A 698 4.58 -9.12 -29.16
C LYS A 698 3.82 -10.22 -28.45
N LYS A 699 2.65 -10.58 -28.99
CA LYS A 699 1.86 -11.68 -28.46
C LYS A 699 2.61 -13.00 -28.60
N MET A 700 2.46 -13.87 -27.60
CA MET A 700 3.07 -15.20 -27.65
C MET A 700 2.53 -16.04 -28.83
N SER A 701 1.25 -15.88 -29.18
CA SER A 701 0.63 -16.56 -30.33
C SER A 701 1.26 -16.21 -31.68
N ASP A 702 1.77 -14.99 -31.80
CA ASP A 702 2.19 -14.44 -33.09
C ASP A 702 3.71 -14.58 -33.30
N ALA A 703 4.46 -14.80 -32.21
CA ALA A 703 5.92 -14.79 -32.19
C ALA A 703 6.49 -15.90 -31.30
N ASP A 704 5.98 -17.12 -31.41
CA ASP A 704 6.34 -18.24 -30.52
C ASP A 704 7.86 -18.49 -30.43
N GLU A 705 8.57 -18.40 -31.57
CA GLU A 705 10.03 -18.60 -31.62
C GLU A 705 10.79 -17.48 -30.86
N ASP A 706 10.33 -16.23 -30.92
CA ASP A 706 10.95 -15.13 -30.18
C ASP A 706 10.80 -15.34 -28.66
N TRP A 707 9.65 -15.85 -28.23
CA TRP A 707 9.39 -16.19 -26.83
C TRP A 707 10.20 -17.41 -26.34
N GLU A 708 10.43 -18.39 -27.23
CA GLU A 708 11.35 -19.49 -26.95
C GLU A 708 12.78 -19.00 -26.80
N LYS A 709 13.27 -18.16 -27.73
CA LYS A 709 14.61 -17.55 -27.66
C LYS A 709 14.78 -16.66 -26.43
N ALA A 710 13.71 -16.02 -25.96
CA ALA A 710 13.71 -15.24 -24.73
C ALA A 710 13.73 -16.08 -23.46
N SER A 711 13.56 -17.40 -23.52
CA SER A 711 13.49 -18.27 -22.34
C SER A 711 14.78 -19.10 -22.17
N PRO A 712 15.60 -18.90 -21.12
CA PRO A 712 16.77 -19.75 -20.84
C PRO A 712 16.52 -21.26 -20.92
N VAL A 713 15.40 -21.73 -20.35
CA VAL A 713 15.00 -23.15 -20.44
C VAL A 713 14.73 -23.60 -21.88
N GLY A 714 14.25 -22.71 -22.75
CA GLY A 714 13.97 -23.00 -24.16
C GLY A 714 15.23 -23.41 -24.94
N TRP A 715 16.39 -22.88 -24.58
CA TRP A 715 17.67 -23.20 -25.20
C TRP A 715 18.19 -24.60 -24.84
N LEU A 716 17.81 -25.13 -23.67
CA LEU A 716 18.25 -26.46 -23.19
C LEU A 716 17.45 -27.63 -23.80
N ARG A 717 16.54 -27.34 -24.73
CA ARG A 717 15.75 -28.33 -25.46
C ARG A 717 16.61 -29.04 -26.52
N GLU A 718 16.28 -30.29 -26.78
CA GLU A 718 17.02 -31.15 -27.72
C GLU A 718 17.05 -30.57 -29.15
N GLU A 719 15.94 -30.01 -29.62
CA GLU A 719 15.80 -29.33 -30.91
C GLU A 719 16.76 -28.14 -31.10
N LYS A 720 17.25 -27.55 -30.00
CA LYS A 720 18.13 -26.38 -29.99
C LYS A 720 19.59 -26.72 -29.69
N SER A 721 19.93 -28.01 -29.58
CA SER A 721 21.28 -28.48 -29.23
C SER A 721 22.36 -28.03 -30.21
N SER A 722 22.05 -27.87 -31.49
CA SER A 722 22.98 -27.35 -32.51
C SER A 722 23.29 -25.86 -32.37
N ASP A 723 22.40 -25.10 -31.73
CA ASP A 723 22.52 -23.65 -31.56
C ASP A 723 23.28 -23.28 -30.27
N LEU A 724 23.47 -24.25 -29.37
CA LEU A 724 24.17 -24.09 -28.09
C LEU A 724 25.69 -24.13 -28.26
N PRO A 725 26.46 -23.53 -27.33
CA PRO A 725 27.90 -23.66 -27.33
C PRO A 725 28.35 -25.11 -27.12
N ALA A 726 29.48 -25.46 -27.72
CA ALA A 726 30.11 -26.78 -27.58
C ALA A 726 30.32 -27.20 -26.12
N VAL A 727 30.54 -26.24 -25.21
CA VAL A 727 30.55 -26.46 -23.77
C VAL A 727 29.79 -25.32 -23.09
N ILE A 728 28.70 -25.65 -22.39
CA ILE A 728 28.01 -24.69 -21.54
C ILE A 728 28.87 -24.43 -20.28
N PRO A 729 29.17 -23.16 -19.93
CA PRO A 729 29.97 -22.82 -18.77
C PRO A 729 29.27 -23.25 -17.46
N PRO A 730 29.99 -23.43 -16.33
CA PRO A 730 29.39 -23.78 -15.05
C PRO A 730 28.43 -22.71 -14.51
N PHE A 731 27.30 -23.13 -13.93
CA PHE A 731 26.29 -22.26 -13.32
C PHE A 731 26.29 -22.35 -11.79
N LEU A 732 26.24 -21.20 -11.12
CA LEU A 732 25.79 -21.08 -9.74
C LEU A 732 24.40 -20.44 -9.73
N ILE A 733 23.39 -21.23 -9.42
CA ILE A 733 22.00 -20.78 -9.31
C ILE A 733 21.66 -20.64 -7.82
N SER A 734 21.05 -19.54 -7.42
CA SER A 734 20.60 -19.35 -6.03
C SER A 734 19.21 -18.74 -5.96
N HIS A 735 18.35 -19.22 -5.06
CA HIS A 735 16.96 -18.75 -5.00
C HIS A 735 16.40 -18.83 -3.57
N GLY A 736 15.68 -17.78 -3.16
CA GLY A 736 14.94 -17.74 -1.88
C GLY A 736 13.71 -18.65 -1.87
N THR A 737 13.54 -19.48 -0.85
CA THR A 737 12.41 -20.43 -0.80
C THR A 737 11.06 -19.77 -0.57
N LEU A 738 11.03 -18.50 -0.17
CA LEU A 738 9.79 -17.72 0.03
C LEU A 738 9.67 -16.59 -0.99
N ASP A 739 10.39 -16.66 -2.12
CA ASP A 739 10.29 -15.64 -3.16
C ASP A 739 8.83 -15.49 -3.64
N THR A 740 8.28 -14.30 -3.42
CA THR A 740 6.88 -13.94 -3.72
C THR A 740 6.74 -13.28 -5.09
N LEU A 741 7.83 -13.07 -5.82
CA LEU A 741 7.87 -12.42 -7.12
C LEU A 741 8.18 -13.40 -8.23
N VAL A 742 9.30 -14.12 -8.11
CA VAL A 742 9.67 -15.20 -9.03
C VAL A 742 9.55 -16.49 -8.23
N PRO A 743 8.67 -17.43 -8.62
CA PRO A 743 8.52 -18.68 -7.89
C PRO A 743 9.85 -19.45 -7.82
N PHE A 744 10.19 -19.93 -6.63
CA PHE A 744 11.36 -20.75 -6.38
C PHE A 744 11.49 -21.93 -7.37
N GLY A 745 10.36 -22.53 -7.74
CA GLY A 745 10.31 -23.63 -8.71
C GLY A 745 10.93 -23.28 -10.06
N SER A 746 10.98 -22.00 -10.46
CA SER A 746 11.49 -21.58 -11.78
C SER A 746 12.98 -21.88 -11.89
N SER A 747 13.76 -21.54 -10.85
CA SER A 747 15.18 -21.91 -10.78
C SER A 747 15.38 -23.41 -10.62
N GLN A 748 14.51 -24.10 -9.88
CA GLN A 748 14.63 -25.54 -9.71
C GLN A 748 14.48 -26.27 -11.06
N VAL A 749 13.43 -25.95 -11.81
CA VAL A 749 13.20 -26.53 -13.15
C VAL A 749 14.35 -26.19 -14.09
N PHE A 750 14.83 -24.95 -14.11
CA PHE A 750 15.96 -24.59 -14.96
C PHE A 750 17.24 -25.37 -14.62
N PHE A 751 17.56 -25.52 -13.33
CA PHE A 751 18.71 -26.32 -12.89
C PHE A 751 18.56 -27.80 -13.30
N GLU A 752 17.38 -28.38 -13.11
CA GLU A 752 17.09 -29.77 -13.53
C GLU A 752 17.25 -29.93 -15.05
N GLN A 753 16.73 -29.00 -15.85
CA GLN A 753 16.89 -29.02 -17.31
C GLN A 753 18.35 -28.85 -17.75
N LEU A 754 19.13 -28.04 -17.03
CA LEU A 754 20.57 -27.89 -17.28
C LEU A 754 21.32 -29.20 -17.02
N GLN A 755 21.03 -29.87 -15.89
CA GLN A 755 21.62 -31.18 -15.59
C GLN A 755 21.23 -32.23 -16.63
N LEU A 756 19.96 -32.30 -17.02
CA LEU A 756 19.47 -33.22 -18.04
C LEU A 756 20.11 -32.97 -19.41
N TYR A 757 20.31 -31.70 -19.78
CA TYR A 757 21.04 -31.36 -21.00
C TYR A 757 22.49 -31.88 -20.93
N ARG A 758 23.23 -31.61 -19.85
CA ARG A 758 24.62 -32.06 -19.71
C ARG A 758 24.76 -33.57 -19.80
N GLN A 759 23.85 -34.32 -19.17
CA GLN A 759 23.84 -35.78 -19.24
C GLN A 759 23.61 -36.27 -20.67
N ARG A 760 22.60 -35.72 -21.38
CA ARG A 760 22.29 -36.09 -22.77
C ARG A 760 23.42 -35.74 -23.74
N ALA A 761 23.98 -34.54 -23.61
CA ALA A 761 25.07 -34.04 -24.45
C ALA A 761 26.45 -34.60 -24.04
N GLN A 762 26.52 -35.43 -22.99
CA GLN A 762 27.78 -35.93 -22.41
C GLN A 762 28.80 -34.81 -22.14
N GLN A 763 28.31 -33.61 -21.77
CA GLN A 763 29.13 -32.43 -21.54
C GLN A 763 29.58 -32.36 -20.08
N THR A 764 30.90 -32.42 -19.86
CA THR A 764 31.50 -32.05 -18.59
C THR A 764 31.80 -30.55 -18.59
N PRO A 765 31.42 -29.79 -17.55
CA PRO A 765 31.76 -28.38 -17.47
C PRO A 765 33.28 -28.14 -17.47
N VAL A 766 33.69 -26.95 -17.92
CA VAL A 766 35.10 -26.57 -18.04
C VAL A 766 35.84 -26.77 -16.71
N GLY A 767 36.96 -27.50 -16.75
CA GLY A 767 37.80 -27.81 -15.58
C GLY A 767 37.12 -28.68 -14.51
N GLY A 768 36.05 -29.40 -14.85
CA GLY A 768 35.33 -30.28 -13.93
C GLY A 768 34.55 -29.54 -12.84
N VAL A 769 34.22 -28.26 -13.04
CA VAL A 769 33.48 -27.45 -12.07
C VAL A 769 31.97 -27.72 -12.21
N CYS A 770 31.36 -28.38 -11.24
CA CYS A 770 29.93 -28.69 -11.27
C CYS A 770 29.05 -27.44 -11.20
N ASP A 771 27.84 -27.52 -11.77
CA ASP A 771 26.80 -26.53 -11.50
C ASP A 771 26.28 -26.70 -10.06
N ILE A 772 25.92 -25.60 -9.40
CA ILE A 772 25.47 -25.59 -8.01
C ILE A 772 24.12 -24.89 -7.91
N PHE A 773 23.17 -25.51 -7.19
CA PHE A 773 21.90 -24.87 -6.84
C PHE A 773 21.79 -24.60 -5.34
N LEU A 774 21.90 -23.33 -4.94
CA LEU A 774 21.75 -22.88 -3.56
C LEU A 774 20.30 -22.53 -3.24
N LYS A 775 19.68 -23.36 -2.40
CA LYS A 775 18.38 -23.05 -1.80
C LYS A 775 18.60 -22.15 -0.59
N ILE A 776 17.99 -20.97 -0.59
CA ILE A 776 18.16 -20.00 0.50
C ILE A 776 16.88 -20.00 1.37
N PRO A 777 16.87 -20.70 2.51
CA PRO A 777 15.65 -20.97 3.26
C PRO A 777 15.12 -19.69 3.91
N GLY A 778 13.82 -19.46 3.79
CA GLY A 778 13.14 -18.30 4.39
C GLY A 778 13.51 -16.95 3.78
N ALA A 779 14.23 -16.93 2.66
CA ALA A 779 14.55 -15.70 1.93
C ALA A 779 13.45 -15.38 0.90
N HIS A 780 13.11 -14.09 0.82
CA HIS A 780 12.22 -13.52 -0.20
C HIS A 780 13.01 -13.03 -1.42
N HIS A 781 12.31 -12.50 -2.42
CA HIS A 781 12.93 -11.79 -3.53
C HIS A 781 13.84 -10.67 -3.00
N ALA A 782 14.95 -10.40 -3.69
CA ALA A 782 15.90 -9.34 -3.32
C ALA A 782 16.55 -9.48 -1.92
N PHE A 783 16.63 -10.70 -1.35
CA PHE A 783 17.23 -10.94 -0.03
C PHE A 783 18.68 -10.44 0.11
N ASN A 784 19.41 -10.33 -0.99
CA ASN A 784 20.82 -9.90 -1.06
C ASN A 784 21.00 -8.37 -1.24
N TYR A 785 19.92 -7.58 -1.29
CA TYR A 785 20.01 -6.12 -1.43
C TYR A 785 20.43 -5.43 -0.14
N VAL A 786 20.05 -5.97 1.03
CA VAL A 786 20.34 -5.37 2.34
C VAL A 786 21.39 -6.20 3.05
N MET A 787 22.25 -5.56 3.82
CA MET A 787 23.23 -6.26 4.66
C MET A 787 22.54 -7.03 5.79
N SER A 788 22.50 -8.35 5.65
CA SER A 788 22.06 -9.31 6.67
C SER A 788 23.07 -10.45 6.79
N PRO A 789 23.07 -11.23 7.89
CA PRO A 789 23.94 -12.40 8.01
C PRO A 789 23.79 -13.37 6.83
N ARG A 790 22.56 -13.60 6.37
CA ARG A 790 22.24 -14.41 5.20
C ARG A 790 22.75 -13.82 3.88
N ALA A 791 22.59 -12.53 3.65
CA ALA A 791 23.12 -11.87 2.45
C ALA A 791 24.65 -11.93 2.38
N ILE A 792 25.33 -11.80 3.53
CA ILE A 792 26.79 -11.97 3.62
C ILE A 792 27.19 -13.42 3.37
N ALA A 793 26.50 -14.39 3.98
CA ALA A 793 26.77 -15.80 3.73
C ALA A 793 26.59 -16.17 2.24
N HIS A 794 25.56 -15.65 1.57
CA HIS A 794 25.34 -15.83 0.14
C HIS A 794 26.46 -15.21 -0.70
N GLY A 795 26.87 -13.96 -0.42
CA GLY A 795 27.97 -13.32 -1.14
C GLY A 795 29.31 -14.04 -0.97
N GLN A 796 29.60 -14.58 0.22
CA GLN A 796 30.77 -15.42 0.46
C GLN A 796 30.71 -16.72 -0.34
N ALA A 797 29.53 -17.31 -0.47
CA ALA A 797 29.32 -18.51 -1.29
C ALA A 797 29.56 -18.22 -2.78
N VAL A 798 29.06 -17.10 -3.29
CA VAL A 798 29.33 -16.63 -4.66
C VAL A 798 30.83 -16.43 -4.89
N ALA A 799 31.54 -15.76 -3.97
CA ALA A 799 32.98 -15.56 -4.05
C ALA A 799 33.76 -16.89 -4.00
N ALA A 800 33.33 -17.86 -3.18
CA ALA A 800 33.93 -19.19 -3.11
C ALA A 800 33.79 -19.96 -4.43
N PHE A 801 32.61 -19.92 -5.05
CA PHE A 801 32.38 -20.51 -6.37
C PHE A 801 33.27 -19.87 -7.45
N LEU A 802 33.32 -18.54 -7.48
CA LEU A 802 34.17 -17.79 -8.41
C LEU A 802 35.64 -18.17 -8.27
N ASN A 803 36.15 -18.19 -7.04
CA ASN A 803 37.55 -18.52 -6.77
C ASN A 803 37.88 -19.97 -7.12
N ASN A 804 36.97 -20.92 -6.86
CA ASN A 804 37.13 -22.31 -7.26
C ASN A 804 37.16 -22.45 -8.80
N LEU A 805 36.23 -21.79 -9.48
CA LEU A 805 36.18 -21.75 -10.94
C LEU A 805 37.47 -21.20 -11.53
N TYR A 806 37.97 -20.07 -10.99
CA TYR A 806 39.24 -19.47 -11.41
C TYR A 806 40.43 -20.39 -11.14
N ALA A 807 40.52 -20.98 -9.96
CA ALA A 807 41.60 -21.90 -9.60
C ALA A 807 41.67 -23.11 -10.54
N LYS A 808 40.52 -23.69 -10.92
CA LYS A 808 40.45 -24.87 -11.78
C LYS A 808 40.58 -24.57 -13.29
N THR A 809 40.35 -23.33 -13.73
CA THR A 809 40.24 -23.02 -15.18
C THR A 809 41.08 -21.86 -15.70
N LYS A 810 41.81 -21.12 -14.85
CA LYS A 810 42.64 -19.97 -15.28
C LYS A 810 43.64 -20.29 -16.39
N ASP A 811 44.16 -21.51 -16.41
CA ASP A 811 45.19 -21.97 -17.37
C ASP A 811 44.58 -22.62 -18.63
N ILE A 812 43.25 -22.80 -18.67
CA ILE A 812 42.54 -23.37 -19.83
C ILE A 812 42.22 -22.22 -20.80
N PRO A 813 42.72 -22.23 -22.05
CA PRO A 813 42.39 -21.19 -23.02
C PRO A 813 40.89 -21.09 -23.31
N LEU A 814 40.39 -19.89 -23.57
CA LEU A 814 38.96 -19.66 -23.85
C LEU A 814 38.47 -20.46 -25.08
N HIS A 815 39.29 -20.55 -26.13
CA HIS A 815 38.96 -21.26 -27.37
C HIS A 815 39.21 -22.78 -27.31
N CYS A 816 40.18 -23.23 -26.51
CA CYS A 816 40.56 -24.65 -26.45
C CYS A 816 39.59 -25.49 -25.60
N ALA A 817 38.71 -24.87 -24.80
CA ALA A 817 37.62 -25.58 -24.11
C ALA A 817 36.69 -26.34 -25.07
N SER A 818 36.58 -25.90 -26.34
CA SER A 818 35.83 -26.63 -27.38
C SER A 818 36.58 -27.87 -27.91
N GLU A 819 37.92 -27.83 -27.96
CA GLU A 819 38.75 -28.90 -28.53
C GLU A 819 39.23 -29.93 -27.47
N LEU A 820 39.56 -29.47 -26.25
CA LEU A 820 40.00 -30.30 -25.12
C LEU A 820 38.90 -31.23 -24.61
N ALA A 821 37.61 -30.84 -24.72
CA ALA A 821 36.49 -31.70 -24.35
C ALA A 821 36.44 -32.94 -25.24
N THR A 822 36.66 -32.79 -26.55
CA THR A 822 36.80 -33.90 -27.51
C THR A 822 37.98 -34.80 -27.19
N ALA A 823 39.11 -34.23 -26.77
CA ALA A 823 40.30 -34.99 -26.39
C ALA A 823 40.11 -35.78 -25.08
N GLN A 824 39.46 -35.19 -24.07
CA GLN A 824 39.12 -35.89 -22.81
C GLN A 824 38.08 -37.00 -23.03
N ILE A 825 37.11 -36.80 -23.94
CA ILE A 825 36.17 -37.85 -24.37
C ILE A 825 36.93 -38.99 -25.06
N ALA A 826 37.92 -38.69 -25.90
CA ALA A 826 38.75 -39.70 -26.55
C ALA A 826 39.64 -40.46 -25.56
N GLU A 827 40.18 -39.79 -24.53
CA GLU A 827 40.99 -40.39 -23.47
C GLU A 827 40.17 -41.29 -22.55
N LEU A 828 38.94 -40.87 -22.18
CA LEU A 828 37.99 -41.66 -21.39
C LEU A 828 37.46 -42.86 -22.18
N ALA A 829 37.19 -42.70 -23.48
CA ALA A 829 36.83 -43.81 -24.36
C ALA A 829 37.99 -44.81 -24.51
N ALA A 830 39.23 -44.32 -24.64
CA ALA A 830 40.41 -45.17 -24.70
C ALA A 830 40.64 -45.94 -23.38
N ALA A 831 40.47 -45.29 -22.23
CA ALA A 831 40.59 -45.89 -20.90
C ALA A 831 39.48 -46.93 -20.61
N ALA A 832 38.26 -46.68 -21.08
CA ALA A 832 37.15 -47.63 -21.00
C ALA A 832 37.37 -48.86 -21.90
N THR A 833 38.05 -48.69 -23.04
CA THR A 833 38.37 -49.79 -23.95
C THR A 833 39.50 -50.66 -23.40
N THR A 834 40.54 -50.08 -22.77
CA THR A 834 41.62 -50.85 -22.11
C THR A 834 41.14 -51.62 -20.89
N THR A 835 40.17 -51.09 -20.13
CA THR A 835 39.57 -51.82 -18.98
C THR A 835 38.63 -52.94 -19.41
N ALA A 836 37.99 -52.85 -20.58
CA ALA A 836 37.20 -53.93 -21.15
C ALA A 836 38.07 -55.07 -21.70
N THR A 837 39.22 -54.79 -22.32
CA THR A 837 40.16 -55.81 -22.81
C THR A 837 40.98 -56.49 -21.72
N ALA A 838 41.12 -55.89 -20.53
CA ALA A 838 41.77 -56.51 -19.38
C ALA A 838 40.82 -57.40 -18.54
N ARG A 839 39.54 -57.50 -18.93
CA ARG A 839 38.50 -58.31 -18.27
C ARG A 839 37.85 -59.36 -19.19
N LEU A 840 38.47 -59.66 -20.33
CA LEU A 840 38.12 -60.79 -21.20
C LEU A 840 39.20 -61.86 -21.16
#